data_AF-A0A1G6C6U8-F1
#
_entry.id   AF-A0A1G6C6U8-F1
#
_cell.length_a   1.000
_cell.length_b   1.000
_cell.length_c   1.000
_cell.angle_alpha   90.00
_cell.angle_beta   90.00
_cell.angle_gamma   90.00
#
_symmetry.space_group_name_H-M   'P 1'
#
loop_
_entity.id
_entity.type
_entity.pdbx_description
1 polymer ?
#
loop_
_entity_poly.entity_id
_entity_poly.type
_entity_poly.pdbx_seq_one_letter_code
_entity_poly.pdbx_strand_id
1 'polypeptide(L)'
;MKNKISTLFLSKINWLKFLKITSLFLIAFFLNYYLLNKNILAYQTESFGTILNATNLISLVLYLFSVASLSFYVSNYINKFFVLKILLSYLGYLVISYFLLVTRNLNNKEFDIFDFQQNAIYQKNFLLTLLIVLIISIGISFLRKSIKSRHNNRRRKPQKKDKDIERVTLSIIVASFAITDYRSVEIIKSLVASQLENANYFGYIKTLILSLFLSVVAMAGVSYILLKSYKALRTNTPSGSLAVSTSLLFAVIFNYTIQSGVVVGEPLLNRYVFPGATVFQIFIFTCLFLLIYLLINRFLISTFVIVILGTVISIANSIKQGLRNEPLLVTDFVWLKEISLLASFVEKSIIIKSAIAITLIILIYILLRKYILPGRVVQSKRKRGVALAVLLSLGIFTFTVFRNEEDARIVDGIPVVSRLNNWVDINWMGFSKNASYKSLMYVWTKQMTKSIMDVPEGYSHEKILEIEKKYKDRAAQINKERENQIQDQTVVFVLSESFSDPTRLNGVSLSENVIPNISQIREEYTSGIMISDFYGGGTANMETQSLTGLPYINLSSSVSVMNTEVLPKMSFIPSISDTYEDQNKIAVHLHNGANYSRNIVYKDLGFDTFIALDGTDDKPTQLEFNSSGASDKSTYYAVTSNLSSDTGQFFSVITMQNHIPWNKDEPASITGYGQGMTDDENDTLSSYARLLSDTDSFTQDFLNELSNYEKKITVVFYGDHLPGLYPASMFTSNPESQFETDYFIWSNYETSKLDFTNISSSDFPALLLKQTNSKISAYYSLLTDLLELKQTPELENEFELTSEELKLVQYDITLGKGYILETGDFFTIQ
;
A
#
# COMPACT_ATOMS: atom_id res chain seq x y z
N MET A 1 8.26 38.59 -38.86
CA MET A 1 9.07 37.63 -38.06
C MET A 1 8.51 36.20 -38.00
N LYS A 2 7.18 35.95 -37.99
CA LYS A 2 6.60 34.58 -37.96
C LYS A 2 7.00 33.65 -39.12
N ASN A 3 7.10 34.13 -40.37
CA ASN A 3 7.46 33.29 -41.52
C ASN A 3 8.96 32.91 -41.62
N LYS A 4 9.86 33.62 -40.93
CA LYS A 4 11.29 33.27 -40.88
C LYS A 4 11.60 32.19 -39.83
N ILE A 5 10.76 32.05 -38.80
CA ILE A 5 10.98 31.06 -37.72
C ILE A 5 10.47 29.67 -38.15
N SER A 6 9.37 29.57 -38.90
CA SER A 6 8.86 28.29 -39.43
C SER A 6 9.76 27.69 -40.51
N THR A 7 10.30 28.53 -41.41
CA THR A 7 11.21 28.11 -42.49
C THR A 7 12.60 27.69 -41.97
N LEU A 8 13.09 28.28 -40.88
CA LEU A 8 14.36 27.89 -40.22
C LEU A 8 14.28 26.55 -39.46
N PHE A 9 13.09 26.13 -39.03
CA PHE A 9 12.90 24.87 -38.30
C PHE A 9 12.68 23.69 -39.26
N LEU A 10 11.85 23.88 -40.30
CA LEU A 10 11.53 22.85 -41.30
C LEU A 10 12.71 22.53 -42.24
N SER A 11 13.61 23.49 -42.49
CA SER A 11 14.81 23.30 -43.33
C SER A 11 15.92 22.48 -42.68
N LYS A 12 15.89 22.29 -41.36
CA LYS A 12 16.85 21.44 -40.61
C LYS A 12 16.43 19.96 -40.52
N ILE A 13 15.22 19.61 -40.97
CA ILE A 13 14.70 18.25 -40.91
C ILE A 13 15.16 17.47 -42.14
N ASN A 14 15.79 16.32 -41.91
CA ASN A 14 16.07 15.36 -42.99
C ASN A 14 14.77 14.64 -43.35
N TRP A 15 13.99 15.23 -44.27
CA TRP A 15 12.70 14.72 -44.72
C TRP A 15 12.76 13.27 -45.23
N LEU A 16 13.82 12.89 -45.93
CA LEU A 16 14.02 11.50 -46.38
C LEU A 16 14.17 10.52 -45.22
N LYS A 17 14.88 10.90 -44.15
CA LYS A 17 15.01 10.07 -42.94
C LYS A 17 13.69 10.00 -42.18
N PHE A 18 13.00 11.13 -42.05
CA PHE A 18 11.68 11.19 -41.43
C PHE A 18 10.67 10.28 -42.15
N LEU A 19 10.54 10.41 -43.47
CA LEU A 19 9.65 9.57 -44.29
C LEU A 19 9.97 8.08 -44.15
N LYS A 20 11.26 7.70 -44.11
CA LYS A 20 11.67 6.30 -43.88
C LYS A 20 11.25 5.79 -42.51
N ILE A 21 11.39 6.60 -41.46
CA ILE A 21 10.97 6.23 -40.10
C ILE A 21 9.44 6.08 -40.06
N THR A 22 8.71 7.07 -40.57
CA THR A 22 7.24 7.03 -40.63
C THR A 22 6.73 5.82 -41.41
N SER A 23 7.36 5.50 -42.55
CA SER A 23 7.06 4.28 -43.32
C SER A 23 7.30 3.01 -42.51
N LEU A 24 8.39 2.91 -41.75
CA LEU A 24 8.67 1.76 -40.88
C LEU A 24 7.61 1.61 -39.77
N PHE A 25 7.14 2.71 -39.18
CA PHE A 25 6.05 2.68 -38.20
C PHE A 25 4.72 2.23 -38.83
N LEU A 26 4.40 2.69 -40.03
CA LEU A 26 3.21 2.29 -40.77
C LEU A 26 3.24 0.79 -41.14
N ILE A 27 4.40 0.31 -41.59
CA ILE A 27 4.67 -1.11 -41.84
C ILE A 27 4.43 -1.93 -40.57
N ALA A 28 4.98 -1.48 -39.44
CA ALA A 28 4.80 -2.15 -38.15
C ALA A 28 3.33 -2.17 -37.72
N PHE A 29 2.61 -1.07 -37.92
CA PHE A 29 1.19 -0.98 -37.61
C PHE A 29 0.38 -2.02 -38.39
N PHE A 30 0.47 -2.06 -39.72
CA PHE A 30 -0.32 -2.99 -40.53
C PHE A 30 0.09 -4.46 -40.33
N LEU A 31 1.38 -4.74 -40.09
CA LEU A 31 1.85 -6.08 -39.72
C LEU A 31 1.15 -6.58 -38.46
N ASN A 32 1.21 -5.78 -37.39
CA ASN A 32 0.65 -6.17 -36.10
C ASN A 32 -0.88 -6.12 -36.10
N TYR A 33 -1.50 -5.22 -36.87
CA TYR A 33 -2.95 -5.13 -36.99
C TYR A 33 -3.54 -6.43 -37.51
N TYR A 34 -3.04 -6.92 -38.65
CA TYR A 34 -3.55 -8.16 -39.23
C TYR A 34 -3.34 -9.36 -38.29
N LEU A 35 -2.14 -9.49 -37.69
CA LEU A 35 -1.84 -10.60 -36.79
C LEU A 35 -2.71 -10.57 -35.53
N LEU A 36 -2.91 -9.40 -34.94
CA LEU A 36 -3.70 -9.27 -33.72
C LEU A 36 -5.18 -9.50 -34.01
N ASN A 37 -5.71 -8.87 -35.07
CA ASN A 37 -7.08 -9.04 -35.52
C ASN A 37 -7.40 -10.51 -35.86
N LYS A 38 -6.48 -11.20 -36.55
CA LYS A 38 -6.62 -12.63 -36.85
C LYS A 38 -6.71 -13.48 -35.57
N ASN A 39 -5.88 -13.20 -34.56
CA ASN A 39 -5.88 -13.97 -33.31
C ASN A 39 -7.12 -13.69 -32.45
N ILE A 40 -7.61 -12.45 -32.41
CA ILE A 40 -8.83 -12.09 -31.68
C ILE A 40 -10.05 -12.80 -32.30
N LEU A 41 -10.15 -12.80 -33.64
CA LEU A 41 -11.28 -13.38 -34.37
C LEU A 41 -11.21 -14.91 -34.53
N ALA A 42 -10.09 -15.57 -34.18
CA ALA A 42 -9.87 -16.99 -34.42
C ALA A 42 -10.87 -17.93 -33.73
N TYR A 43 -11.57 -17.45 -32.70
CA TYR A 43 -12.53 -18.22 -31.90
C TYR A 43 -13.99 -17.80 -32.09
N GLN A 44 -14.28 -16.87 -33.00
CA GLN A 44 -15.66 -16.47 -33.29
C GLN A 44 -16.27 -17.40 -34.34
N THR A 45 -17.37 -18.05 -33.97
CA THR A 45 -18.07 -19.06 -34.79
C THR A 45 -19.16 -18.47 -35.71
N GLU A 46 -19.49 -17.19 -35.53
CA GLU A 46 -20.54 -16.50 -36.30
C GLU A 46 -20.03 -15.89 -37.60
N SER A 47 -20.90 -15.78 -38.61
CA SER A 47 -20.56 -15.08 -39.85
C SER A 47 -20.41 -13.57 -39.57
N PHE A 48 -19.19 -13.06 -39.72
CA PHE A 48 -18.91 -11.64 -39.55
C PHE A 48 -19.75 -10.76 -40.49
N GLY A 49 -20.15 -9.57 -40.00
CA GLY A 49 -20.79 -8.57 -40.85
C GLY A 49 -19.91 -8.13 -42.04
N THR A 50 -20.53 -7.65 -43.12
CA THR A 50 -19.86 -7.25 -44.38
C THR A 50 -18.69 -6.29 -44.17
N ILE A 51 -18.83 -5.35 -43.23
CA ILE A 51 -17.79 -4.36 -42.88
C ILE A 51 -16.54 -5.03 -42.30
N LEU A 52 -16.72 -6.00 -41.41
CA LEU A 52 -15.60 -6.70 -40.76
C LEU A 52 -14.89 -7.62 -41.77
N ASN A 53 -15.64 -8.30 -42.65
CA ASN A 53 -15.07 -9.10 -43.74
C ASN A 53 -14.25 -8.24 -44.72
N ALA A 54 -14.78 -7.10 -45.15
CA ALA A 54 -14.04 -6.16 -46.00
C ALA A 54 -12.78 -5.64 -45.33
N THR A 55 -12.87 -5.27 -44.04
CA THR A 55 -11.73 -4.79 -43.25
C THR A 55 -10.67 -5.88 -43.08
N ASN A 56 -11.07 -7.13 -42.87
CA ASN A 56 -10.17 -8.27 -42.78
C ASN A 56 -9.40 -8.48 -44.09
N LEU A 57 -10.09 -8.45 -45.24
CA LEU A 57 -9.45 -8.58 -46.55
C LEU A 57 -8.46 -7.44 -46.82
N ILE A 58 -8.86 -6.19 -46.57
CA ILE A 58 -7.99 -5.01 -46.71
C ILE A 58 -6.76 -5.16 -45.81
N SER A 59 -6.95 -5.60 -44.56
CA SER A 59 -5.85 -5.78 -43.61
C SER A 59 -4.86 -6.86 -44.05
N LEU A 60 -5.32 -7.95 -44.68
CA LEU A 60 -4.47 -8.98 -45.25
C LEU A 60 -3.61 -8.44 -46.40
N VAL A 61 -4.22 -7.67 -47.31
CA VAL A 61 -3.49 -7.04 -48.42
C VAL A 61 -2.41 -6.09 -47.89
N LEU A 62 -2.75 -5.22 -46.94
CA LEU A 62 -1.81 -4.30 -46.30
C LEU A 62 -0.71 -5.02 -45.51
N TYR A 63 -1.03 -6.16 -44.89
CA TYR A 63 -0.06 -7.04 -44.25
C TYR A 63 0.95 -7.59 -45.26
N LEU A 64 0.51 -8.13 -46.40
CA LEU A 64 1.40 -8.67 -47.44
C LEU A 64 2.33 -7.58 -48.00
N PHE A 65 1.79 -6.38 -48.27
CA PHE A 65 2.60 -5.22 -48.65
C PHE A 65 3.62 -4.83 -47.58
N SER A 66 3.24 -4.91 -46.31
CA SER A 66 4.12 -4.59 -45.18
C SER A 66 5.22 -5.64 -45.00
N VAL A 67 4.94 -6.93 -45.21
CA VAL A 67 5.94 -8.01 -45.25
C VAL A 67 6.96 -7.76 -46.37
N ALA A 68 6.50 -7.47 -47.59
CA ALA A 68 7.37 -7.18 -48.72
C ALA A 68 8.24 -5.93 -48.47
N SER A 69 7.62 -4.86 -47.96
CA SER A 69 8.30 -3.60 -47.63
C SER A 69 9.34 -3.79 -46.53
N LEU A 70 8.98 -4.46 -45.43
CA LEU A 70 9.92 -4.76 -44.35
C LEU A 70 11.09 -5.61 -44.85
N SER A 71 10.82 -6.60 -45.70
CA SER A 71 11.86 -7.44 -46.31
C SER A 71 12.84 -6.62 -47.14
N PHE A 72 12.35 -5.64 -47.89
CA PHE A 72 13.20 -4.71 -48.62
C PHE A 72 14.09 -3.89 -47.67
N TYR A 73 13.54 -3.36 -46.57
CA TYR A 73 14.32 -2.63 -45.56
C TYR A 73 15.38 -3.53 -44.92
N VAL A 74 15.01 -4.72 -44.45
CA VAL A 74 15.89 -5.69 -43.80
C VAL A 74 17.00 -6.17 -44.74
N SER A 75 16.71 -6.37 -46.03
CA SER A 75 17.72 -6.78 -47.04
C SER A 75 18.93 -5.83 -47.13
N ASN A 76 18.76 -4.55 -46.77
CA ASN A 76 19.85 -3.57 -46.72
C ASN A 76 20.84 -3.83 -45.59
N TYR A 77 20.37 -4.44 -44.49
CA TYR A 77 21.12 -4.56 -43.24
C TYR A 77 21.48 -6.00 -42.88
N ILE A 78 20.77 -6.97 -43.45
CA ILE A 78 20.88 -8.39 -43.13
C ILE A 78 22.31 -8.92 -43.19
N ASN A 79 22.72 -9.59 -42.10
CA ASN A 79 23.95 -10.32 -41.92
C ASN A 79 23.82 -11.20 -40.65
N LYS A 80 24.80 -12.06 -40.38
CA LYS A 80 24.77 -12.96 -39.20
C LYS A 80 24.55 -12.22 -37.87
N PHE A 81 25.15 -11.05 -37.68
CA PHE A 81 25.00 -10.26 -36.46
C PHE A 81 23.62 -9.59 -36.37
N PHE A 82 23.02 -9.20 -37.49
CA PHE A 82 21.66 -8.66 -37.51
C PHE A 82 20.64 -9.72 -37.07
N VAL A 83 20.76 -10.94 -37.60
CA VAL A 83 19.91 -12.07 -37.20
C VAL A 83 20.15 -12.44 -35.74
N LEU A 84 21.41 -12.48 -35.29
CA LEU A 84 21.74 -12.75 -33.88
C LEU A 84 21.12 -11.72 -32.92
N LYS A 85 21.10 -10.43 -33.27
CA LYS A 85 20.42 -9.41 -32.46
C LYS A 85 18.93 -9.69 -32.31
N ILE A 86 18.25 -10.08 -33.39
CA ILE A 86 16.82 -10.42 -33.35
C ILE A 86 16.60 -11.62 -32.42
N LEU A 87 17.41 -12.67 -32.56
CA LEU A 87 17.33 -13.86 -31.71
C LEU A 87 17.53 -13.52 -30.23
N LEU A 88 18.59 -12.77 -29.89
CA LEU A 88 18.86 -12.37 -28.51
C LEU A 88 17.78 -11.45 -27.94
N SER A 89 17.23 -10.53 -28.75
CA SER A 89 16.10 -9.70 -28.32
C SER A 89 14.83 -10.51 -28.09
N TYR A 90 14.57 -11.53 -28.91
CA TYR A 90 13.45 -12.45 -28.70
C TYR A 90 13.63 -13.25 -27.39
N LEU A 91 14.80 -13.86 -27.17
CA LEU A 91 15.09 -14.60 -25.94
C LEU A 91 14.98 -13.71 -24.70
N GLY A 92 15.55 -12.49 -24.73
CA GLY A 92 15.43 -11.54 -23.62
C GLY A 92 13.97 -11.12 -23.37
N TYR A 93 13.19 -10.94 -24.44
CA TYR A 93 11.76 -10.68 -24.32
C TYR A 93 11.00 -11.85 -23.67
N LEU A 94 11.29 -13.10 -24.06
CA LEU A 94 10.66 -14.28 -23.45
C LEU A 94 10.94 -14.34 -21.94
N VAL A 95 12.19 -14.11 -21.53
CA VAL A 95 12.57 -14.09 -20.11
C VAL A 95 11.80 -13.01 -19.34
N ILE A 96 11.75 -11.78 -19.85
CA ILE A 96 11.05 -10.68 -19.18
C ILE A 96 9.53 -10.93 -19.14
N SER A 97 8.93 -11.37 -20.25
CA SER A 97 7.49 -11.67 -20.34
C SER A 97 7.11 -12.80 -19.39
N TYR A 98 7.93 -13.85 -19.28
CA TYR A 98 7.72 -14.94 -18.34
C TYR A 98 7.89 -14.51 -16.89
N PHE A 99 8.92 -13.72 -16.58
CA PHE A 99 9.14 -13.20 -15.22
C PHE A 99 7.98 -12.31 -14.74
N LEU A 100 7.39 -11.50 -15.63
CA LEU A 100 6.17 -10.75 -15.34
C LEU A 100 4.95 -11.66 -15.14
N LEU A 101 4.85 -12.78 -15.86
CA LEU A 101 3.81 -13.78 -15.62
C LEU A 101 3.95 -14.40 -14.23
N VAL A 102 5.17 -14.82 -13.84
CA VAL A 102 5.47 -15.35 -12.50
C VAL A 102 5.05 -14.34 -11.44
N THR A 103 5.45 -13.07 -11.59
CA THR A 103 5.11 -12.02 -10.63
C THR A 103 3.60 -11.84 -10.46
N ARG A 104 2.83 -11.92 -11.56
CA ARG A 104 1.36 -11.78 -11.53
C ARG A 104 0.64 -12.99 -10.93
N ASN A 105 1.33 -14.11 -10.76
CA ASN A 105 0.79 -15.33 -10.19
C ASN A 105 1.38 -15.64 -8.80
N LEU A 106 2.01 -14.67 -8.13
CA LEU A 106 2.53 -14.87 -6.77
C LEU A 106 1.43 -15.23 -5.76
N ASN A 107 0.19 -14.77 -5.97
CA ASN A 107 -0.98 -15.16 -5.17
C ASN A 107 -1.62 -16.49 -5.63
N ASN A 108 -1.08 -17.16 -6.65
CA ASN A 108 -1.60 -18.43 -7.17
C ASN A 108 -0.76 -19.60 -6.66
N LYS A 109 -1.27 -20.32 -5.66
CA LYS A 109 -0.58 -21.50 -5.08
C LYS A 109 -0.42 -22.66 -6.07
N GLU A 110 -1.28 -22.74 -7.09
CA GLU A 110 -1.24 -23.79 -8.12
C GLU A 110 -0.28 -23.46 -9.29
N PHE A 111 0.32 -22.26 -9.30
CA PHE A 111 1.18 -21.85 -10.40
C PHE A 111 2.58 -22.47 -10.28
N ASP A 112 2.84 -23.51 -11.07
CA ASP A 112 4.19 -24.06 -11.19
C ASP A 112 5.07 -23.19 -12.11
N ILE A 113 6.11 -22.58 -11.54
CA ILE A 113 7.07 -21.72 -12.25
C ILE A 113 7.87 -22.52 -13.31
N PHE A 114 8.00 -23.83 -13.16
CA PHE A 114 8.79 -24.68 -14.05
C PHE A 114 7.97 -25.35 -15.17
N ASP A 115 6.63 -25.29 -15.12
CA ASP A 115 5.77 -25.75 -16.23
C ASP A 115 5.73 -24.73 -17.37
N PHE A 116 6.83 -24.65 -18.12
CA PHE A 116 6.98 -23.75 -19.25
C PHE A 116 5.98 -24.00 -20.39
N GLN A 117 5.46 -25.23 -20.50
CA GLN A 117 4.53 -25.60 -21.56
C GLN A 117 3.13 -25.09 -21.25
N GLN A 118 2.61 -25.40 -20.07
CA GLN A 118 1.29 -24.92 -19.62
C GLN A 118 1.28 -23.39 -19.51
N ASN A 119 2.36 -22.79 -19.03
CA ASN A 119 2.49 -21.34 -18.89
C ASN A 119 2.77 -20.59 -20.20
N ALA A 120 2.80 -21.31 -21.34
CA ALA A 120 3.01 -20.78 -22.68
C ALA A 120 4.24 -19.84 -22.73
N ILE A 121 5.43 -20.31 -22.34
CA ILE A 121 6.63 -19.47 -22.41
C ILE A 121 6.92 -19.05 -23.86
N TYR A 122 6.71 -19.95 -24.83
CA TYR A 122 7.04 -19.72 -26.23
C TYR A 122 5.98 -18.88 -26.94
N GLN A 123 6.35 -17.66 -27.33
CA GLN A 123 5.48 -16.73 -28.06
C GLN A 123 5.69 -16.84 -29.57
N LYS A 124 4.80 -17.53 -30.28
CA LYS A 124 4.99 -17.95 -31.69
C LYS A 124 4.36 -17.02 -32.73
N ASN A 125 3.43 -16.15 -32.35
CA ASN A 125 2.54 -15.41 -33.26
C ASN A 125 3.27 -14.58 -34.34
N PHE A 126 4.41 -13.98 -34.03
CA PHE A 126 5.20 -13.23 -35.02
C PHE A 126 6.28 -14.04 -35.74
N LEU A 127 6.63 -15.24 -35.24
CA LEU A 127 7.81 -15.98 -35.72
C LEU A 127 7.69 -16.40 -37.19
N LEU A 128 6.51 -16.83 -37.63
CA LEU A 128 6.29 -17.20 -39.04
C LEU A 128 6.44 -15.99 -39.96
N THR A 129 5.83 -14.85 -39.60
CA THR A 129 5.97 -13.59 -40.34
C THR A 129 7.43 -13.17 -40.43
N LEU A 130 8.16 -13.24 -39.33
CA LEU A 130 9.58 -12.93 -39.28
C LEU A 130 10.42 -13.87 -40.17
N LEU A 131 10.13 -15.18 -40.15
CA LEU A 131 10.81 -16.16 -40.99
C LEU A 131 10.66 -15.83 -42.47
N ILE A 132 9.43 -15.53 -42.92
CA ILE A 132 9.14 -15.11 -44.30
C ILE A 132 9.93 -13.84 -44.64
N VAL A 133 9.91 -12.83 -43.77
CA VAL A 133 10.66 -11.58 -43.95
C VAL A 133 12.15 -11.85 -44.11
N LEU A 134 12.72 -12.74 -43.29
CA LEU A 134 14.15 -13.08 -43.36
C LEU A 134 14.49 -13.82 -44.66
N ILE A 135 13.70 -14.81 -45.07
CA ILE A 135 13.92 -15.57 -46.33
C ILE A 135 13.90 -14.62 -47.53
N ILE A 136 12.87 -13.78 -47.66
CA ILE A 136 12.76 -12.81 -48.76
C ILE A 136 13.93 -11.82 -48.71
N SER A 137 14.31 -11.34 -47.51
CA SER A 137 15.42 -10.41 -47.33
C SER A 137 16.77 -10.99 -47.76
N ILE A 138 17.02 -12.27 -47.45
CA ILE A 138 18.23 -13.00 -47.88
C ILE A 138 18.24 -13.12 -49.40
N GLY A 139 17.12 -13.51 -50.01
CA GLY A 139 16.96 -13.59 -51.47
C GLY A 139 17.25 -12.25 -52.16
N ILE A 140 16.65 -11.16 -51.69
CA ILE A 140 16.89 -9.81 -52.23
C ILE A 140 18.37 -9.41 -52.05
N SER A 141 18.97 -9.70 -50.89
CA SER A 141 20.38 -9.39 -50.63
C SER A 141 21.32 -10.15 -51.57
N PHE A 142 21.02 -11.42 -51.83
CA PHE A 142 21.79 -12.27 -52.76
C PHE A 142 21.65 -11.79 -54.22
N LEU A 143 20.43 -11.47 -54.67
CA LEU A 143 20.18 -10.93 -56.01
C LEU A 143 20.94 -9.62 -56.24
N ARG A 144 20.92 -8.69 -55.27
CA ARG A 144 21.68 -7.43 -55.36
C ARG A 144 23.19 -7.64 -55.45
N LYS A 145 23.74 -8.60 -54.70
CA LYS A 145 25.17 -8.94 -54.79
C LYS A 145 25.51 -9.53 -56.16
N SER A 146 24.65 -10.43 -56.67
CA SER A 146 24.83 -11.08 -57.97
C SER A 146 24.77 -10.10 -59.15
N ILE A 147 23.80 -9.18 -59.14
CA ILE A 147 23.69 -8.11 -60.16
C ILE A 147 24.90 -7.17 -60.09
N LYS A 148 25.35 -6.81 -58.88
CA LYS A 148 26.53 -5.96 -58.68
C LYS A 148 27.84 -6.64 -59.13
N SER A 149 27.92 -7.97 -59.05
CA SER A 149 29.06 -8.76 -59.53
C SER A 149 29.11 -8.87 -61.06
N ARG A 150 27.97 -8.80 -61.75
CA ARG A 150 27.87 -8.90 -63.22
C ARG A 150 28.11 -7.57 -63.96
N HIS A 151 27.93 -6.43 -63.29
CA HIS A 151 28.24 -5.12 -63.85
C HIS A 151 29.54 -4.58 -63.22
N ASN A 152 30.63 -4.58 -64.00
CA ASN A 152 31.96 -4.11 -63.61
C ASN A 152 32.00 -2.56 -63.49
N ASN A 153 31.16 -1.98 -62.64
CA ASN A 153 30.94 -0.54 -62.59
C ASN A 153 31.68 0.09 -61.39
N ARG A 154 32.91 0.55 -61.65
CA ARG A 154 33.84 1.24 -60.73
C ARG A 154 33.35 2.62 -60.24
N ARG A 155 32.07 2.99 -60.35
CA ARG A 155 31.58 4.37 -60.08
C ARG A 155 30.34 4.52 -59.19
N ARG A 156 30.05 3.58 -58.27
CA ARG A 156 29.09 3.84 -57.17
C ARG A 156 29.76 3.69 -55.81
N LYS A 157 29.98 4.84 -55.13
CA LYS A 157 30.37 4.87 -53.71
C LYS A 157 29.45 3.93 -52.92
N PRO A 158 29.96 3.06 -52.03
CA PRO A 158 29.12 2.21 -51.22
C PRO A 158 28.13 3.08 -50.44
N GLN A 159 26.83 2.83 -50.63
CA GLN A 159 25.78 3.55 -49.91
C GLN A 159 25.99 3.29 -48.40
N LYS A 160 26.36 4.34 -47.67
CA LYS A 160 26.66 4.24 -46.23
C LYS A 160 25.37 3.81 -45.53
N LYS A 161 25.38 2.61 -44.92
CA LYS A 161 24.25 2.08 -44.17
C LYS A 161 23.88 3.05 -43.05
N ASP A 162 22.66 3.55 -43.06
CA ASP A 162 22.15 4.41 -41.98
C ASP A 162 21.86 3.54 -40.75
N LYS A 163 22.71 3.66 -39.73
CA LYS A 163 22.64 2.89 -38.49
C LYS A 163 21.43 3.23 -37.63
N ASP A 164 20.84 4.42 -37.79
CA ASP A 164 19.64 4.77 -37.06
C ASP A 164 18.42 4.10 -37.69
N ILE A 165 18.35 4.05 -39.03
CA ILE A 165 17.32 3.29 -39.73
C ILE A 165 17.46 1.79 -39.43
N GLU A 166 18.67 1.22 -39.40
CA GLU A 166 18.88 -0.17 -38.95
C GLU A 166 18.29 -0.41 -37.56
N ARG A 167 18.52 0.51 -36.62
CA ARG A 167 18.03 0.38 -35.24
C ARG A 167 16.51 0.50 -35.16
N VAL A 168 15.90 1.42 -35.92
CA VAL A 168 14.44 1.56 -36.01
C VAL A 168 13.82 0.30 -36.62
N THR A 169 14.43 -0.25 -37.67
CA THR A 169 13.98 -1.53 -38.26
C THR A 169 14.05 -2.67 -37.24
N LEU A 170 15.13 -2.77 -36.45
CA LEU A 170 15.22 -3.75 -35.38
C LEU A 170 14.19 -3.50 -34.27
N SER A 171 13.96 -2.24 -33.88
CA SER A 171 13.03 -1.94 -32.78
C SER A 171 11.59 -2.27 -33.11
N ILE A 172 11.16 -2.08 -34.36
CA ILE A 172 9.80 -2.48 -34.77
C ILE A 172 9.64 -4.01 -34.82
N ILE A 173 10.69 -4.75 -35.23
CA ILE A 173 10.70 -6.22 -35.21
C ILE A 173 10.58 -6.73 -33.78
N VAL A 174 11.34 -6.14 -32.84
CA VAL A 174 11.30 -6.52 -31.42
C VAL A 174 9.95 -6.13 -30.79
N ALA A 175 9.42 -4.95 -31.12
CA ALA A 175 8.10 -4.53 -30.67
C ALA A 175 6.99 -5.48 -31.13
N SER A 176 7.09 -6.01 -32.36
CA SER A 176 6.14 -6.98 -32.87
C SER A 176 6.08 -8.28 -32.06
N PHE A 177 7.18 -8.72 -31.44
CA PHE A 177 7.12 -9.85 -30.49
C PHE A 177 6.22 -9.53 -29.30
N ALA A 178 6.38 -8.34 -28.71
CA ALA A 178 5.61 -7.93 -27.55
C ALA A 178 4.13 -7.69 -27.89
N ILE A 179 3.83 -7.04 -29.01
CA ILE A 179 2.47 -6.66 -29.38
C ILE A 179 1.59 -7.87 -29.73
N THR A 180 2.20 -8.89 -30.35
CA THR A 180 1.46 -10.06 -30.85
C THR A 180 1.55 -11.26 -29.92
N ASP A 181 2.18 -11.15 -28.76
CA ASP A 181 2.24 -12.26 -27.80
C ASP A 181 0.84 -12.60 -27.27
N TYR A 182 0.66 -13.85 -26.81
CA TYR A 182 -0.62 -14.35 -26.32
C TYR A 182 -1.20 -13.44 -25.22
N ARG A 183 -0.36 -12.93 -24.33
CA ARG A 183 -0.77 -12.11 -23.18
C ARG A 183 -1.28 -10.73 -23.61
N SER A 184 -0.63 -10.09 -24.56
CA SER A 184 -1.08 -8.81 -25.13
C SER A 184 -2.34 -8.99 -25.98
N VAL A 185 -2.45 -10.12 -26.70
CA VAL A 185 -3.67 -10.48 -27.41
C VAL A 185 -4.85 -10.60 -26.44
N GLU A 186 -4.71 -11.31 -25.32
CA GLU A 186 -5.76 -11.41 -24.29
C GLU A 186 -6.14 -10.06 -23.67
N ILE A 187 -5.15 -9.20 -23.39
CA ILE A 187 -5.41 -7.84 -22.89
C ILE A 187 -6.22 -7.04 -23.92
N ILE A 188 -5.82 -7.05 -25.20
CA ILE A 188 -6.55 -6.29 -26.23
C ILE A 188 -7.91 -6.93 -26.52
N LYS A 189 -8.02 -8.26 -26.48
CA LYS A 189 -9.30 -8.98 -26.58
C LYS A 189 -10.27 -8.53 -25.49
N SER A 190 -9.83 -8.39 -24.23
CA SER A 190 -10.69 -7.86 -23.16
C SER A 190 -11.14 -6.41 -23.37
N LEU A 191 -10.35 -5.59 -24.09
CA LEU A 191 -10.71 -4.20 -24.40
C LEU A 191 -11.75 -4.09 -25.50
N VAL A 192 -11.88 -5.14 -26.34
CA VAL A 192 -12.75 -5.15 -27.51
C VAL A 192 -13.91 -6.15 -27.42
N ALA A 193 -13.99 -6.90 -26.32
CA ALA A 193 -14.94 -7.99 -26.12
C ALA A 193 -16.40 -7.49 -26.17
N SER A 194 -16.73 -6.43 -25.44
CA SER A 194 -18.09 -5.89 -25.40
C SER A 194 -18.56 -5.36 -26.75
N GLN A 195 -17.67 -4.81 -27.58
CA GLN A 195 -18.00 -4.35 -28.92
C GLN A 195 -18.26 -5.53 -29.86
N LEU A 196 -17.56 -6.65 -29.69
CA LEU A 196 -17.80 -7.87 -30.45
C LEU A 196 -19.11 -8.55 -30.05
N GLU A 197 -19.39 -8.66 -28.75
CA GLU A 197 -20.65 -9.22 -28.22
C GLU A 197 -21.88 -8.44 -28.69
N ASN A 198 -21.77 -7.11 -28.74
CA ASN A 198 -22.85 -6.23 -29.21
C ASN A 198 -22.90 -6.05 -30.75
N ALA A 199 -22.14 -6.85 -31.52
CA ALA A 199 -21.99 -6.71 -32.97
C ALA A 199 -21.61 -5.28 -33.46
N ASN A 200 -20.99 -4.47 -32.59
CA ASN A 200 -20.53 -3.11 -32.88
C ASN A 200 -19.15 -3.14 -33.55
N TYR A 201 -19.12 -3.57 -34.81
CA TYR A 201 -17.89 -3.73 -35.59
C TYR A 201 -17.10 -2.43 -35.77
N PHE A 202 -17.77 -1.28 -35.85
CA PHE A 202 -17.08 0.02 -35.96
C PHE A 202 -16.36 0.38 -34.66
N GLY A 203 -17.02 0.18 -33.52
CA GLY A 203 -16.43 0.36 -32.19
C GLY A 203 -15.25 -0.58 -31.95
N TYR A 204 -15.37 -1.84 -32.37
CA TYR A 204 -14.29 -2.82 -32.37
C TYR A 204 -13.07 -2.31 -33.14
N ILE A 205 -13.25 -1.94 -34.42
CA ILE A 205 -12.15 -1.47 -35.30
C ILE A 205 -11.49 -0.23 -34.69
N LYS A 206 -12.28 0.75 -34.23
CA LYS A 206 -11.76 1.99 -33.64
C LYS A 206 -10.89 1.71 -32.40
N THR A 207 -11.39 0.89 -31.49
CA THR A 207 -10.69 0.54 -30.23
C THR A 207 -9.42 -0.24 -30.50
N LEU A 208 -9.48 -1.18 -31.45
CA LEU A 208 -8.34 -1.96 -31.90
C LEU A 208 -7.25 -1.07 -32.52
N ILE A 209 -7.61 -0.17 -33.45
CA ILE A 209 -6.67 0.76 -34.09
C ILE A 209 -5.98 1.64 -33.05
N LEU A 210 -6.73 2.22 -32.11
CA LEU A 210 -6.17 3.10 -31.09
C LEU A 210 -5.22 2.35 -30.15
N SER A 211 -5.66 1.19 -29.65
CA SER A 211 -4.87 0.35 -28.74
C SER A 211 -3.58 -0.12 -29.41
N LEU A 212 -3.66 -0.52 -30.68
CA LEU A 212 -2.52 -0.94 -31.46
C LEU A 212 -1.56 0.22 -31.74
N PHE A 213 -2.06 1.39 -32.13
CA PHE A 213 -1.23 2.55 -32.39
C PHE A 213 -0.39 2.92 -31.16
N LEU A 214 -1.03 2.99 -29.99
CA LEU A 214 -0.36 3.25 -28.71
C LEU A 214 0.67 2.16 -28.40
N SER A 215 0.33 0.89 -28.60
CA SER A 215 1.21 -0.25 -28.34
C SER A 215 2.44 -0.25 -29.27
N VAL A 216 2.27 0.04 -30.56
CA VAL A 216 3.38 0.15 -31.53
C VAL A 216 4.33 1.28 -31.13
N VAL A 217 3.79 2.46 -30.81
CA VAL A 217 4.61 3.61 -30.41
C VAL A 217 5.39 3.31 -29.13
N ALA A 218 4.71 2.79 -28.09
CA ALA A 218 5.31 2.48 -26.81
C ALA A 218 6.38 1.38 -26.93
N MET A 219 6.03 0.22 -27.51
CA MET A 219 6.93 -0.93 -27.58
C MET A 219 8.10 -0.71 -28.55
N ALA A 220 7.89 0.01 -29.66
CA ALA A 220 9.00 0.38 -30.54
C ALA A 220 9.93 1.40 -29.88
N GLY A 221 9.39 2.34 -29.10
CA GLY A 221 10.16 3.29 -28.29
C GLY A 221 11.05 2.59 -27.26
N VAL A 222 10.46 1.71 -26.45
CA VAL A 222 11.19 0.89 -25.45
C VAL A 222 12.25 0.04 -26.15
N SER A 223 11.89 -0.68 -27.20
CA SER A 223 12.81 -1.52 -27.97
C SER A 223 13.97 -0.71 -28.57
N TYR A 224 13.70 0.50 -29.08
CA TYR A 224 14.74 1.38 -29.61
C TYR A 224 15.72 1.82 -28.52
N ILE A 225 15.22 2.15 -27.32
CA ILE A 225 16.04 2.56 -26.17
C ILE A 225 16.93 1.39 -25.71
N LEU A 226 16.37 0.19 -25.58
CA LEU A 226 17.09 -1.04 -25.21
C LEU A 226 18.19 -1.37 -26.25
N LEU A 227 17.87 -1.30 -27.54
CA LEU A 227 18.86 -1.54 -28.59
C LEU A 227 19.96 -0.46 -28.63
N LYS A 228 19.64 0.76 -28.20
CA LYS A 228 20.61 1.86 -28.10
C LYS A 228 21.51 1.70 -26.87
N SER A 229 20.99 1.20 -25.75
CA SER A 229 21.77 0.97 -24.52
C SER A 229 22.83 -0.11 -24.67
N TYR A 230 22.58 -1.15 -25.49
CA TYR A 230 23.59 -2.16 -25.83
C TYR A 230 24.88 -1.54 -26.39
N LYS A 231 24.77 -0.51 -27.24
CA LYS A 231 25.94 0.19 -27.77
C LYS A 231 26.72 0.86 -26.64
N ALA A 232 26.02 1.50 -25.71
CA ALA A 232 26.60 2.21 -24.58
C ALA A 232 27.37 1.27 -23.64
N LEU A 233 26.83 0.07 -23.37
CA LEU A 233 27.53 -0.99 -22.64
C LEU A 233 28.79 -1.44 -23.37
N ARG A 234 28.69 -1.75 -24.67
CA ARG A 234 29.83 -2.21 -25.48
C ARG A 234 30.95 -1.18 -25.55
N THR A 235 30.62 0.11 -25.62
CA THR A 235 31.62 1.19 -25.65
C THR A 235 32.03 1.67 -24.27
N ASN A 236 31.50 1.06 -23.20
CA ASN A 236 31.76 1.46 -21.82
C ASN A 236 31.51 2.96 -21.57
N THR A 237 30.45 3.50 -22.17
CA THR A 237 30.08 4.92 -22.04
C THR A 237 28.70 5.05 -21.40
N PRO A 238 28.55 5.81 -20.30
CA PRO A 238 27.25 6.07 -19.72
C PRO A 238 26.37 6.87 -20.70
N SER A 239 25.06 6.60 -20.70
CA SER A 239 24.10 7.30 -21.56
C SER A 239 22.70 7.31 -20.96
N GLY A 240 21.89 8.31 -21.30
CA GLY A 240 20.49 8.36 -20.87
C GLY A 240 19.67 7.13 -21.31
N SER A 241 19.93 6.56 -22.50
CA SER A 241 19.27 5.31 -22.92
C SER A 241 19.66 4.12 -22.04
N LEU A 242 20.90 4.08 -21.54
CA LEU A 242 21.34 3.05 -20.62
C LEU A 242 20.67 3.24 -19.25
N ALA A 243 20.62 4.47 -18.73
CA ALA A 243 19.89 4.76 -17.50
C ALA A 243 18.42 4.35 -17.57
N VAL A 244 17.69 4.70 -18.64
CA VAL A 244 16.29 4.27 -18.82
C VAL A 244 16.15 2.75 -18.90
N SER A 245 17.04 2.08 -19.66
CA SER A 245 17.00 0.62 -19.78
C SER A 245 17.24 -0.08 -18.44
N THR A 246 18.21 0.42 -17.67
CA THR A 246 18.57 -0.13 -16.36
C THR A 246 17.50 0.18 -15.31
N SER A 247 16.90 1.37 -15.33
CA SER A 247 15.74 1.69 -14.50
C SER A 247 14.57 0.75 -14.77
N LEU A 248 14.26 0.46 -16.04
CA LEU A 248 13.19 -0.47 -16.39
C LEU A 248 13.50 -1.90 -15.92
N LEU A 249 14.74 -2.36 -16.10
CA LEU A 249 15.16 -3.69 -15.64
C LEU A 249 15.02 -3.82 -14.12
N PHE A 250 15.54 -2.85 -13.35
CA PHE A 250 15.40 -2.87 -11.90
C PHE A 250 13.95 -2.67 -11.45
N ALA A 251 13.15 -1.90 -12.17
CA ALA A 251 11.73 -1.76 -11.87
C ALA A 251 10.99 -3.11 -12.02
N VAL A 252 11.35 -3.92 -13.02
CA VAL A 252 10.80 -5.28 -13.17
C VAL A 252 11.25 -6.20 -12.02
N ILE A 253 12.54 -6.16 -11.65
CA ILE A 253 13.09 -6.97 -10.54
C ILE A 253 12.45 -6.58 -9.20
N PHE A 254 12.44 -5.29 -8.86
CA PHE A 254 11.89 -4.82 -7.60
C PHE A 254 10.36 -4.88 -7.55
N ASN A 255 9.69 -4.84 -8.70
CA ASN A 255 8.28 -5.19 -8.75
C ASN A 255 8.03 -6.63 -8.28
N TYR A 256 8.88 -7.59 -8.66
CA TYR A 256 8.76 -8.97 -8.17
C TYR A 256 9.05 -9.07 -6.67
N THR A 257 10.19 -8.55 -6.20
CA THR A 257 10.61 -8.73 -4.80
C THR A 257 9.70 -8.02 -3.80
N ILE A 258 9.12 -6.87 -4.18
CA ILE A 258 8.13 -6.19 -3.35
C ILE A 258 6.81 -6.94 -3.37
N GLN A 259 6.35 -7.39 -4.54
CA GLN A 259 5.11 -8.13 -4.66
C GLN A 259 5.16 -9.48 -3.93
N SER A 260 6.31 -10.15 -3.91
CA SER A 260 6.50 -11.40 -3.16
C SER A 260 6.44 -11.18 -1.65
N GLY A 261 6.74 -9.96 -1.18
CA GLY A 261 6.64 -9.61 0.23
C GLY A 261 5.21 -9.27 0.70
N VAL A 262 4.21 -9.22 -0.19
CA VAL A 262 2.80 -8.89 0.13
C VAL A 262 1.82 -9.92 -0.42
N VAL A 263 2.22 -11.19 -0.42
CA VAL A 263 1.37 -12.30 -0.90
C VAL A 263 0.32 -12.62 0.15
N VAL A 264 -0.95 -12.64 -0.27
CA VAL A 264 -2.09 -13.11 0.55
C VAL A 264 -2.42 -14.57 0.24
N GLY A 265 -2.05 -15.04 -0.97
CA GLY A 265 -2.11 -16.46 -1.32
C GLY A 265 -3.48 -16.96 -1.81
N GLU A 266 -4.37 -16.04 -2.19
CA GLU A 266 -5.68 -16.36 -2.75
C GLU A 266 -6.10 -15.35 -3.85
N PRO A 267 -6.93 -15.77 -4.83
CA PRO A 267 -7.51 -14.86 -5.80
C PRO A 267 -8.58 -13.98 -5.15
N LEU A 268 -8.65 -12.70 -5.55
CA LEU A 268 -9.76 -11.81 -5.24
C LEU A 268 -10.49 -11.47 -6.53
N LEU A 269 -11.80 -11.72 -6.57
CA LEU A 269 -12.64 -11.51 -7.77
C LEU A 269 -12.06 -12.19 -9.03
N ASN A 270 -11.64 -13.45 -8.89
CA ASN A 270 -10.99 -14.27 -9.93
C ASN A 270 -9.69 -13.66 -10.50
N ARG A 271 -9.01 -12.80 -9.73
CA ARG A 271 -7.73 -12.18 -10.11
C ARG A 271 -6.72 -12.30 -8.98
N TYR A 272 -5.48 -12.64 -9.34
CA TYR A 272 -4.34 -12.66 -8.41
C TYR A 272 -3.70 -11.28 -8.23
N VAL A 273 -3.84 -10.41 -9.24
CA VAL A 273 -3.39 -9.01 -9.27
C VAL A 273 -4.36 -8.22 -10.14
N PHE A 274 -4.71 -7.01 -9.73
CA PHE A 274 -5.71 -6.20 -10.42
C PHE A 274 -5.18 -5.57 -11.72
N PRO A 275 -6.06 -5.27 -12.70
CA PRO A 275 -5.66 -4.65 -13.95
C PRO A 275 -4.88 -3.35 -13.75
N GLY A 276 -3.69 -3.26 -14.33
CA GLY A 276 -2.85 -2.06 -14.27
C GLY A 276 -1.88 -1.99 -13.09
N ALA A 277 -2.06 -2.78 -12.03
CA ALA A 277 -1.22 -2.74 -10.83
C ALA A 277 0.27 -2.94 -11.13
N THR A 278 0.62 -4.03 -11.83
CA THR A 278 2.01 -4.33 -12.22
C THR A 278 2.62 -3.24 -13.09
N VAL A 279 1.85 -2.69 -14.04
CA VAL A 279 2.36 -1.65 -14.96
C VAL A 279 2.55 -0.34 -14.21
N PHE A 280 1.64 0.00 -13.30
CA PHE A 280 1.73 1.19 -12.47
C PHE A 280 2.97 1.14 -11.58
N GLN A 281 3.20 0.04 -10.87
CA GLN A 281 4.36 -0.13 -10.02
C GLN A 281 5.68 -0.07 -10.81
N ILE A 282 5.78 -0.77 -11.94
CA ILE A 282 6.96 -0.71 -12.81
C ILE A 282 7.19 0.71 -13.34
N PHE A 283 6.12 1.43 -13.70
CA PHE A 283 6.22 2.80 -14.20
C PHE A 283 6.75 3.76 -13.12
N ILE A 284 6.16 3.73 -11.92
CA ILE A 284 6.59 4.57 -10.80
C ILE A 284 8.05 4.26 -10.43
N PHE A 285 8.44 2.99 -10.29
CA PHE A 285 9.84 2.64 -10.05
C PHE A 285 10.77 3.08 -11.17
N THR A 286 10.37 2.94 -12.43
CA THR A 286 11.18 3.41 -13.56
C THR A 286 11.44 4.92 -13.45
N CYS A 287 10.41 5.71 -13.10
CA CYS A 287 10.50 7.15 -12.88
C CYS A 287 11.41 7.50 -11.69
N LEU A 288 11.23 6.84 -10.53
CA LEU A 288 12.05 7.05 -9.33
C LEU A 288 13.52 6.69 -9.56
N PHE A 289 13.80 5.55 -10.19
CA PHE A 289 15.16 5.14 -10.49
C PHE A 289 15.81 6.06 -11.54
N LEU A 290 15.04 6.50 -12.54
CA LEU A 290 15.53 7.49 -13.49
C LEU A 290 15.82 8.84 -12.83
N LEU A 291 15.01 9.26 -11.85
CA LEU A 291 15.25 10.45 -11.05
C LEU A 291 16.60 10.34 -10.33
N ILE A 292 16.92 9.20 -9.70
CA ILE A 292 18.23 8.95 -9.06
C ILE A 292 19.39 9.07 -10.06
N TYR A 293 19.26 8.47 -11.26
CA TYR A 293 20.25 8.63 -12.33
C TYR A 293 20.42 10.08 -12.77
N LEU A 294 19.34 10.86 -12.82
CA LEU A 294 19.39 12.26 -13.22
C LEU A 294 19.90 13.17 -12.11
N LEU A 295 19.63 12.90 -10.83
CA LEU A 295 20.12 13.69 -9.70
C LEU A 295 21.60 13.50 -9.44
N ILE A 296 22.08 12.24 -9.44
CA ILE A 296 23.51 11.95 -9.20
C ILE A 296 24.32 12.12 -10.51
N ASN A 297 23.70 11.85 -11.66
CA ASN A 297 24.30 11.97 -12.99
C ASN A 297 25.61 11.18 -13.18
N ARG A 298 25.76 10.06 -12.46
CA ARG A 298 26.88 9.12 -12.59
C ARG A 298 26.35 7.69 -12.53
N PHE A 299 26.60 6.92 -13.57
CA PHE A 299 25.88 5.65 -13.78
C PHE A 299 26.14 4.62 -12.67
N LEU A 300 27.41 4.36 -12.32
CA LEU A 300 27.73 3.29 -11.39
C LEU A 300 27.18 3.55 -9.98
N ILE A 301 27.46 4.72 -9.41
CA ILE A 301 26.95 5.08 -8.06
C ILE A 301 25.42 5.12 -8.00
N SER A 302 24.74 5.64 -9.02
CA SER A 302 23.27 5.59 -9.08
C SER A 302 22.75 4.17 -9.08
N THR A 303 23.42 3.26 -9.79
CA THR A 303 23.06 1.84 -9.84
C THR A 303 23.19 1.19 -8.46
N PHE A 304 24.29 1.45 -7.75
CA PHE A 304 24.47 0.97 -6.38
C PHE A 304 23.38 1.50 -5.44
N VAL A 305 23.09 2.79 -5.48
CA VAL A 305 22.03 3.40 -4.67
C VAL A 305 20.67 2.74 -4.95
N ILE A 306 20.31 2.54 -6.23
CA ILE A 306 19.06 1.88 -6.61
C ILE A 306 18.99 0.45 -6.07
N VAL A 307 20.06 -0.32 -6.24
CA VAL A 307 20.10 -1.73 -5.80
C VAL A 307 20.00 -1.82 -4.27
N ILE A 308 20.74 -0.99 -3.53
CA ILE A 308 20.70 -0.97 -2.07
C ILE A 308 19.30 -0.56 -1.59
N LEU A 309 18.77 0.56 -2.07
CA LEU A 309 17.45 1.06 -1.64
C LEU A 309 16.34 0.07 -1.97
N GLY A 310 16.31 -0.46 -3.20
CA GLY A 310 15.30 -1.43 -3.60
C GLY A 310 15.37 -2.73 -2.79
N THR A 311 16.58 -3.18 -2.45
CA THR A 311 16.78 -4.38 -1.62
C THR A 311 16.31 -4.14 -0.19
N VAL A 312 16.73 -3.03 0.43
CA VAL A 312 16.30 -2.66 1.80
C VAL A 312 14.79 -2.52 1.87
N ILE A 313 14.17 -1.81 0.93
CA ILE A 313 12.70 -1.65 0.87
C ILE A 313 12.02 -3.01 0.70
N SER A 314 12.52 -3.89 -0.18
CA SER A 314 11.92 -5.22 -0.38
C SER A 314 11.98 -6.09 0.88
N ILE A 315 13.14 -6.11 1.56
CA ILE A 315 13.34 -6.87 2.80
C ILE A 315 12.46 -6.30 3.91
N ALA A 316 12.52 -5.00 4.15
CA ALA A 316 11.72 -4.33 5.19
C ALA A 316 10.22 -4.56 4.97
N ASN A 317 9.75 -4.45 3.72
CA ASN A 317 8.37 -4.72 3.37
C ASN A 317 7.96 -6.17 3.66
N SER A 318 8.80 -7.15 3.30
CA SER A 318 8.51 -8.57 3.58
C SER A 318 8.51 -8.89 5.07
N ILE A 319 9.44 -8.31 5.84
CA ILE A 319 9.50 -8.50 7.30
C ILE A 319 8.27 -7.88 7.96
N LYS A 320 7.94 -6.62 7.63
CA LYS A 320 6.80 -5.93 8.23
C LYS A 320 5.48 -6.64 7.91
N GLN A 321 5.29 -7.04 6.65
CA GLN A 321 4.10 -7.79 6.25
C GLN A 321 3.95 -9.10 7.02
N GLY A 322 5.04 -9.85 7.19
CA GLY A 322 5.01 -11.12 7.92
C GLY A 322 4.71 -10.97 9.41
N LEU A 323 5.11 -9.85 10.03
CA LEU A 323 4.92 -9.61 11.46
C LEU A 323 3.57 -8.96 11.80
N ARG A 324 3.02 -8.12 10.91
CA ARG A 324 1.88 -7.24 11.22
C ARG A 324 0.73 -7.30 10.21
N ASN A 325 0.81 -8.18 9.21
CA ASN A 325 -0.10 -8.19 8.06
C ASN A 325 -0.30 -6.78 7.45
N GLU A 326 0.76 -5.97 7.46
CA GLU A 326 0.77 -4.60 6.96
C GLU A 326 2.06 -4.36 6.14
N PRO A 327 1.95 -3.79 4.94
CA PRO A 327 3.13 -3.52 4.11
C PRO A 327 3.93 -2.35 4.66
N LEU A 328 5.13 -2.12 4.10
CA LEU A 328 5.88 -0.90 4.39
C LEU A 328 5.10 0.32 3.92
N LEU A 329 4.83 1.28 4.79
CA LEU A 329 4.06 2.49 4.53
C LEU A 329 4.96 3.72 4.43
N VAL A 330 4.42 4.83 3.93
CA VAL A 330 5.16 6.11 3.84
C VAL A 330 5.44 6.67 5.24
N THR A 331 4.52 6.46 6.18
CA THR A 331 4.63 6.87 7.59
C THR A 331 5.76 6.17 8.32
N ASP A 332 6.10 4.94 7.96
CA ASP A 332 7.22 4.20 8.57
C ASP A 332 8.56 4.92 8.36
N PHE A 333 8.70 5.74 7.31
CA PHE A 333 9.92 6.51 7.10
C PHE A 333 10.13 7.63 8.14
N VAL A 334 9.12 7.97 8.94
CA VAL A 334 9.29 8.85 10.10
C VAL A 334 10.27 8.24 11.11
N TRP A 335 10.25 6.90 11.26
CA TRP A 335 11.12 6.16 12.20
C TRP A 335 12.58 6.18 11.76
N LEU A 336 12.91 6.56 10.52
CA LEU A 336 14.30 6.82 10.12
C LEU A 336 14.94 7.98 10.90
N LYS A 337 14.15 8.84 11.54
CA LYS A 337 14.67 9.85 12.47
C LYS A 337 15.12 9.24 13.80
N GLU A 338 14.65 8.03 14.13
CA GLU A 338 14.93 7.29 15.35
C GLU A 338 15.79 6.04 15.08
N ILE A 339 16.98 6.25 14.51
CA ILE A 339 17.89 5.16 14.12
C ILE A 339 18.29 4.29 15.32
N SER A 340 18.33 4.85 16.53
CA SER A 340 18.59 4.10 17.77
C SER A 340 17.50 3.06 18.06
N LEU A 341 16.23 3.42 17.82
CA LEU A 341 15.08 2.53 17.96
C LEU A 341 15.12 1.43 16.88
N LEU A 342 15.38 1.79 15.62
CA LEU A 342 15.52 0.80 14.56
C LEU A 342 16.69 -0.17 14.81
N ALA A 343 17.76 0.31 15.46
CA ALA A 343 18.90 -0.52 15.82
C ALA A 343 18.64 -1.42 17.04
N SER A 344 17.74 -1.06 17.95
CA SER A 344 17.41 -1.90 19.12
C SER A 344 16.57 -3.12 18.74
N PHE A 345 15.77 -3.03 17.66
CA PHE A 345 15.00 -4.16 17.13
C PHE A 345 15.83 -5.21 16.38
N VAL A 346 17.10 -4.94 16.11
CA VAL A 346 17.95 -5.80 15.27
C VAL A 346 19.11 -6.34 16.08
N GLU A 347 19.30 -7.66 16.06
CA GLU A 347 20.44 -8.29 16.71
C GLU A 347 21.78 -7.64 16.29
N LYS A 348 22.68 -7.45 17.27
CA LYS A 348 24.04 -6.92 17.00
C LYS A 348 24.77 -7.71 15.91
N SER A 349 24.50 -9.02 15.80
CA SER A 349 25.05 -9.91 14.76
C SER A 349 24.68 -9.45 13.33
N ILE A 350 23.43 -9.06 13.12
CA ILE A 350 22.89 -8.58 11.85
C ILE A 350 23.43 -7.19 11.53
N ILE A 351 23.56 -6.32 12.54
CA ILE A 351 24.15 -4.98 12.38
C ILE A 351 25.60 -5.10 11.87
N ILE A 352 26.41 -5.97 12.47
CA ILE A 352 27.81 -6.20 12.06
C ILE A 352 27.87 -6.76 10.63
N LYS A 353 27.07 -7.79 10.30
CA LYS A 353 27.00 -8.36 8.95
C LYS A 353 26.61 -7.30 7.92
N SER A 354 25.64 -6.44 8.25
CA SER A 354 25.19 -5.34 7.40
C SER A 354 26.28 -4.30 7.19
N ALA A 355 27.02 -3.93 8.25
CA ALA A 355 28.14 -3.01 8.16
C ALA A 355 29.28 -3.55 7.27
N ILE A 356 29.60 -4.85 7.38
CA ILE A 356 30.58 -5.54 6.52
C ILE A 356 30.10 -5.52 5.07
N ALA A 357 28.84 -5.86 4.81
CA ALA A 357 28.26 -5.84 3.47
C ALA A 357 28.32 -4.44 2.83
N ILE A 358 27.96 -3.39 3.58
CA ILE A 358 28.05 -2.01 3.12
C ILE A 358 29.50 -1.62 2.81
N THR A 359 30.45 -2.00 3.67
CA THR A 359 31.88 -1.74 3.46
C THR A 359 32.39 -2.41 2.19
N LEU A 360 32.02 -3.67 1.95
CA LEU A 360 32.36 -4.41 0.73
C LEU A 360 31.78 -3.72 -0.50
N ILE A 361 30.53 -3.28 -0.45
CA ILE A 361 29.86 -2.55 -1.53
C ILE A 361 30.60 -1.24 -1.86
N ILE A 362 30.99 -0.48 -0.83
CA ILE A 362 31.76 0.76 -1.00
C ILE A 362 33.12 0.46 -1.64
N LEU A 363 33.81 -0.60 -1.19
CA LEU A 363 35.10 -1.02 -1.75
C LEU A 363 34.97 -1.40 -3.23
N ILE A 364 33.97 -2.22 -3.58
CA ILE A 364 33.66 -2.60 -4.95
C ILE A 364 33.39 -1.35 -5.79
N TYR A 365 32.61 -0.39 -5.30
CA TYR A 365 32.38 0.87 -5.99
C TYR A 365 33.69 1.65 -6.21
N ILE A 366 34.54 1.80 -5.18
CA ILE A 366 35.82 2.52 -5.27
C ILE A 366 36.73 1.87 -6.32
N LEU A 367 36.79 0.55 -6.35
CA LEU A 367 37.59 -0.22 -7.31
C LEU A 367 37.06 -0.06 -8.74
N LEU A 368 35.74 -0.12 -8.94
CA LEU A 368 35.14 -0.17 -10.28
C LEU A 368 34.83 1.21 -10.89
N ARG A 369 34.68 2.29 -10.09
CA ARG A 369 34.20 3.61 -10.54
C ARG A 369 35.00 4.26 -11.67
N LYS A 370 36.29 3.91 -11.82
CA LYS A 370 37.15 4.43 -12.89
C LYS A 370 37.09 3.57 -14.16
N TYR A 371 36.70 2.30 -14.03
CA TYR A 371 36.78 1.31 -15.12
C TYR A 371 35.44 1.00 -15.75
N ILE A 372 34.33 1.08 -15.00
CA ILE A 372 32.99 0.74 -15.50
C ILE A 372 32.16 2.01 -15.68
N LEU A 373 31.77 2.27 -16.92
CA LEU A 373 30.91 3.36 -17.38
C LEU A 373 31.31 4.73 -16.78
N PRO A 374 32.59 5.14 -16.87
CA PRO A 374 33.04 6.39 -16.28
C PRO A 374 32.40 7.60 -16.97
N GLY A 375 32.03 8.61 -16.17
CA GLY A 375 31.52 9.90 -16.66
C GLY A 375 30.04 10.14 -16.38
N ARG A 376 29.47 11.13 -17.08
CA ARG A 376 28.10 11.62 -16.87
C ARG A 376 27.08 10.91 -17.74
N VAL A 377 25.93 10.56 -17.17
CA VAL A 377 24.79 9.96 -17.89
C VAL A 377 24.22 10.94 -18.93
N VAL A 378 24.04 12.20 -18.53
CA VAL A 378 23.58 13.30 -19.39
C VAL A 378 24.61 14.41 -19.36
N GLN A 379 25.26 14.62 -20.51
CA GLN A 379 26.30 15.64 -20.66
C GLN A 379 25.73 17.07 -20.72
N SER A 380 24.59 17.24 -21.39
CA SER A 380 23.96 18.56 -21.55
C SER A 380 23.10 18.89 -20.34
N LYS A 381 23.46 19.97 -19.62
CA LYS A 381 22.67 20.50 -18.49
C LYS A 381 21.23 20.81 -18.89
N ARG A 382 21.00 21.38 -20.07
CA ARG A 382 19.64 21.67 -20.59
C ARG A 382 18.82 20.40 -20.78
N LYS A 383 19.37 19.35 -21.40
CA LYS A 383 18.66 18.08 -21.58
C LYS A 383 18.36 17.40 -20.25
N ARG A 384 19.27 17.50 -19.28
CA ARG A 384 19.08 17.00 -17.91
C ARG A 384 17.96 17.76 -17.20
N GLY A 385 17.96 19.09 -17.27
CA GLY A 385 16.91 19.94 -16.69
C GLY A 385 15.53 19.66 -17.30
N VAL A 386 15.44 19.51 -18.63
CA VAL A 386 14.19 19.12 -19.30
C VAL A 386 13.72 17.73 -18.85
N ALA A 387 14.63 16.75 -18.73
CA ALA A 387 14.26 15.42 -18.27
C ALA A 387 13.75 15.42 -16.81
N LEU A 388 14.39 16.19 -15.93
CA LEU A 388 13.93 16.38 -14.55
C LEU A 388 12.56 17.06 -14.51
N ALA A 389 12.36 18.13 -15.30
CA ALA A 389 11.08 18.82 -15.39
C ALA A 389 9.96 17.88 -15.88
N VAL A 390 10.23 17.04 -16.88
CA VAL A 390 9.26 16.03 -17.36
C VAL A 390 8.90 15.03 -16.25
N LEU A 391 9.88 14.53 -15.48
CA LEU A 391 9.60 13.62 -14.36
C LEU A 391 8.80 14.30 -13.26
N LEU A 392 9.12 15.55 -12.92
CA LEU A 392 8.37 16.32 -11.93
C LEU A 392 6.94 16.59 -12.41
N SER A 393 6.75 16.95 -13.69
CA SER A 393 5.41 17.13 -14.25
C SER A 393 4.59 15.83 -14.25
N LEU A 394 5.21 14.68 -14.47
CA LEU A 394 4.54 13.38 -14.34
C LEU A 394 4.14 13.11 -12.88
N GLY A 395 5.02 13.39 -11.92
CA GLY A 395 4.72 13.27 -10.49
C GLY A 395 3.57 14.18 -10.06
N ILE A 396 3.60 15.45 -10.47
CA ILE A 396 2.53 16.43 -10.20
C ILE A 396 1.22 15.97 -10.85
N PHE A 397 1.26 15.49 -12.10
CA PHE A 397 0.08 14.96 -12.76
C PHE A 397 -0.53 13.78 -11.99
N THR A 398 0.28 12.79 -11.59
CA THR A 398 -0.19 11.67 -10.76
C THR A 398 -0.74 12.17 -9.43
N PHE A 399 -0.06 13.10 -8.76
CA PHE A 399 -0.52 13.71 -7.51
C PHE A 399 -1.90 14.36 -7.67
N THR A 400 -2.09 15.22 -8.68
CA THR A 400 -3.36 15.89 -8.93
C THR A 400 -4.49 14.91 -9.26
N VAL A 401 -4.21 13.85 -10.01
CA VAL A 401 -5.22 12.84 -10.37
C VAL A 401 -5.76 12.12 -9.13
N PHE A 402 -4.88 11.69 -8.22
CA PHE A 402 -5.31 11.01 -6.99
C PHE A 402 -5.82 11.98 -5.91
N ARG A 403 -5.34 13.23 -5.89
CA ARG A 403 -5.82 14.27 -4.97
C ARG A 403 -7.29 14.64 -5.23
N ASN A 404 -7.68 14.67 -6.50
CA ASN A 404 -9.03 15.02 -6.94
C ASN A 404 -9.92 13.78 -7.12
N GLU A 405 -9.64 12.72 -6.37
CA GLU A 405 -10.47 11.52 -6.35
C GLU A 405 -11.68 11.74 -5.45
N GLU A 406 -12.86 11.46 -5.98
CA GLU A 406 -14.17 11.58 -5.30
C GLU A 406 -14.82 10.18 -5.25
N ASP A 407 -15.42 9.80 -4.12
CA ASP A 407 -16.08 8.50 -3.92
C ASP A 407 -15.23 7.30 -4.34
N ALA A 408 -13.96 7.31 -3.94
CA ALA A 408 -12.95 6.32 -4.31
C ALA A 408 -12.65 6.20 -5.82
N ARG A 409 -13.15 7.12 -6.66
CA ARG A 409 -13.00 7.13 -8.12
C ARG A 409 -12.23 8.34 -8.63
N ILE A 410 -11.34 8.11 -9.59
CA ILE A 410 -10.62 9.16 -10.32
C ILE A 410 -11.23 9.37 -11.70
N VAL A 411 -10.81 10.44 -12.39
CA VAL A 411 -11.23 10.72 -13.78
C VAL A 411 -10.95 9.53 -14.71
N ASP A 412 -11.98 9.12 -15.46
CA ASP A 412 -11.89 8.01 -16.42
C ASP A 412 -11.01 8.36 -17.64
N GLY A 413 -10.56 7.31 -18.34
CA GLY A 413 -9.78 7.45 -19.58
C GLY A 413 -8.28 7.71 -19.38
N ILE A 414 -7.78 7.81 -18.14
CA ILE A 414 -6.35 7.88 -17.84
C ILE A 414 -5.74 6.47 -17.94
N PRO A 415 -4.86 6.20 -18.92
CA PRO A 415 -4.33 4.86 -19.14
C PRO A 415 -3.64 4.30 -17.88
N VAL A 416 -3.89 3.02 -17.58
CA VAL A 416 -3.40 2.29 -16.40
C VAL A 416 -4.02 2.77 -15.10
N VAL A 417 -3.92 4.06 -14.78
CA VAL A 417 -4.31 4.62 -13.47
C VAL A 417 -5.82 4.49 -13.22
N SER A 418 -6.67 4.91 -14.17
CA SER A 418 -8.13 4.83 -13.98
C SER A 418 -8.60 3.38 -13.91
N ARG A 419 -7.97 2.48 -14.67
CA ARG A 419 -8.25 1.03 -14.59
C ARG A 419 -7.78 0.41 -13.28
N LEU A 420 -6.69 0.89 -12.69
CA LEU A 420 -6.22 0.38 -11.40
C LEU A 420 -7.10 0.85 -10.25
N ASN A 421 -7.43 2.15 -10.25
CA ASN A 421 -8.18 2.76 -9.16
C ASN A 421 -9.68 2.43 -9.23
N ASN A 422 -10.32 2.65 -10.38
CA ASN A 422 -11.78 2.63 -10.52
C ASN A 422 -12.38 1.24 -10.76
N TRP A 423 -11.54 0.19 -10.87
CA TRP A 423 -12.02 -1.15 -11.20
C TRP A 423 -12.89 -1.73 -10.08
N VAL A 424 -12.34 -1.80 -8.87
CA VAL A 424 -13.04 -2.20 -7.65
C VAL A 424 -12.45 -1.42 -6.50
N ASP A 425 -13.32 -0.88 -5.64
CA ASP A 425 -12.88 -0.35 -4.37
C ASP A 425 -12.73 -1.48 -3.34
N ILE A 426 -11.51 -1.59 -2.82
CA ILE A 426 -11.11 -2.54 -1.79
C ILE A 426 -10.37 -1.82 -0.67
N ASN A 427 -10.49 -0.48 -0.58
CA ASN A 427 -9.76 0.31 0.43
C ASN A 427 -10.13 -0.15 1.86
N TRP A 428 -11.39 -0.54 2.06
CA TRP A 428 -11.91 -1.12 3.30
C TRP A 428 -11.24 -2.45 3.70
N MET A 429 -10.59 -3.17 2.77
CA MET A 429 -9.86 -4.41 3.07
C MET A 429 -8.45 -4.17 3.65
N GLY A 430 -8.07 -2.92 3.93
CA GLY A 430 -6.80 -2.55 4.55
C GLY A 430 -5.59 -2.53 3.61
N PHE A 431 -4.43 -2.11 4.14
CA PHE A 431 -3.22 -1.86 3.35
C PHE A 431 -2.63 -3.11 2.70
N SER A 432 -2.66 -4.26 3.38
CA SER A 432 -2.10 -5.53 2.88
C SER A 432 -2.81 -6.03 1.63
N LYS A 433 -4.14 -6.14 1.65
CA LYS A 433 -4.94 -6.52 0.48
C LYS A 433 -4.76 -5.52 -0.67
N ASN A 434 -4.72 -4.22 -0.37
CA ASN A 434 -4.45 -3.19 -1.38
C ASN A 434 -3.04 -3.32 -2.00
N ALA A 435 -2.00 -3.55 -1.20
CA ALA A 435 -0.65 -3.76 -1.70
C ALA A 435 -0.54 -5.05 -2.53
N SER A 436 -1.20 -6.13 -2.10
CA SER A 436 -1.21 -7.41 -2.81
C SER A 436 -1.89 -7.32 -4.17
N TYR A 437 -3.08 -6.72 -4.23
CA TYR A 437 -3.87 -6.71 -5.47
C TYR A 437 -3.63 -5.46 -6.33
N LYS A 438 -3.42 -4.29 -5.74
CA LYS A 438 -3.23 -3.00 -6.45
C LYS A 438 -1.78 -2.51 -6.51
N SER A 439 -0.84 -3.13 -5.79
CA SER A 439 0.60 -2.82 -5.66
C SER A 439 0.97 -1.86 -4.51
N LEU A 440 2.18 -2.01 -3.95
CA LEU A 440 2.70 -1.15 -2.89
C LEU A 440 2.79 0.32 -3.33
N MET A 441 3.19 0.57 -4.58
CA MET A 441 3.26 1.93 -5.11
C MET A 441 1.88 2.59 -5.22
N TYR A 442 0.81 1.82 -5.39
CA TYR A 442 -0.55 2.36 -5.33
C TYR A 442 -0.88 2.84 -3.91
N VAL A 443 -0.59 2.01 -2.90
CA VAL A 443 -0.77 2.36 -1.48
C VAL A 443 0.00 3.63 -1.13
N TRP A 444 1.30 3.70 -1.47
CA TRP A 444 2.10 4.91 -1.21
C TRP A 444 1.58 6.14 -1.93
N THR A 445 1.13 5.97 -3.18
CA THR A 445 0.57 7.10 -3.94
C THR A 445 -0.68 7.62 -3.25
N LYS A 446 -1.57 6.75 -2.76
CA LYS A 446 -2.76 7.14 -1.98
C LYS A 446 -2.38 7.88 -0.70
N GLN A 447 -1.48 7.33 0.12
CA GLN A 447 -1.01 7.98 1.36
C GLN A 447 -0.45 9.38 1.14
N MET A 448 0.32 9.57 0.06
CA MET A 448 0.91 10.88 -0.24
C MET A 448 -0.07 11.89 -0.84
N THR A 449 -1.23 11.46 -1.34
CA THR A 449 -2.12 12.32 -2.14
C THR A 449 -3.47 12.58 -1.50
N LYS A 450 -4.02 11.62 -0.75
CA LYS A 450 -5.32 11.77 -0.11
C LYS A 450 -5.30 12.71 1.08
N SER A 451 -6.44 13.34 1.32
CA SER A 451 -6.69 14.06 2.57
C SER A 451 -6.86 13.03 3.69
N ILE A 452 -6.53 13.41 4.93
CA ILE A 452 -6.75 12.51 6.07
C ILE A 452 -8.26 12.33 6.38
N MET A 453 -9.09 13.25 5.91
CA MET A 453 -10.55 13.20 5.99
C MET A 453 -11.12 13.97 4.79
N ASP A 454 -12.18 13.44 4.18
CA ASP A 454 -12.92 14.14 3.13
C ASP A 454 -13.85 15.19 3.76
N VAL A 455 -14.18 16.26 3.01
CA VAL A 455 -15.09 17.30 3.52
C VAL A 455 -16.49 16.71 3.63
N PRO A 456 -17.10 16.63 4.82
CA PRO A 456 -18.44 16.08 4.96
C PRO A 456 -19.47 16.95 4.24
N GLU A 457 -20.52 16.31 3.72
CA GLU A 457 -21.62 17.02 3.09
C GLU A 457 -22.31 17.93 4.13
N GLY A 458 -22.68 19.15 3.73
CA GLY A 458 -23.34 20.10 4.63
C GLY A 458 -22.43 20.80 5.63
N TYR A 459 -21.10 20.66 5.56
CA TYR A 459 -20.18 21.40 6.42
C TYR A 459 -20.29 22.92 6.20
N SER A 460 -20.85 23.63 7.18
CA SER A 460 -20.99 25.08 7.22
C SER A 460 -20.90 25.60 8.66
N HIS A 461 -20.68 26.91 8.81
CA HIS A 461 -20.67 27.56 10.13
C HIS A 461 -22.01 27.38 10.84
N GLU A 462 -23.11 27.60 10.13
CA GLU A 462 -24.47 27.50 10.68
C GLU A 462 -24.78 26.09 11.17
N LYS A 463 -24.36 25.05 10.42
CA LYS A 463 -24.62 23.66 10.80
C LYS A 463 -23.84 23.26 12.06
N ILE A 464 -22.59 23.70 12.20
CA ILE A 464 -21.79 23.44 13.40
C ILE A 464 -22.42 24.10 14.63
N LEU A 465 -22.89 25.36 14.53
CA LEU A 465 -23.57 26.03 15.64
C LEU A 465 -24.94 25.39 16.00
N GLU A 466 -25.65 24.82 15.01
CA GLU A 466 -26.86 24.05 15.26
C GLU A 466 -26.57 22.79 16.10
N ILE A 467 -25.54 22.03 15.71
CA ILE A 467 -25.06 20.84 16.44
C ILE A 467 -24.64 21.24 17.85
N GLU A 468 -23.85 22.30 17.98
CA GLU A 468 -23.39 22.81 19.26
C GLU A 468 -24.56 23.08 20.22
N LYS A 469 -25.57 23.82 19.76
CA LYS A 469 -26.74 24.17 20.56
C LYS A 469 -27.55 22.93 20.95
N LYS A 470 -27.81 22.03 19.99
CA LYS A 470 -28.54 20.77 20.21
C LYS A 470 -27.93 19.98 21.37
N TYR A 471 -26.60 19.82 21.34
CA TYR A 471 -25.92 18.99 22.32
C TYR A 471 -25.64 19.68 23.66
N LYS A 472 -25.62 21.02 23.70
CA LYS A 472 -25.68 21.76 24.98
C LYS A 472 -27.00 21.53 25.70
N ASP A 473 -28.11 21.67 24.98
CA ASP A 473 -29.44 21.43 25.55
C ASP A 473 -29.58 19.98 26.02
N ARG A 474 -29.04 19.03 25.24
CA ARG A 474 -28.99 17.60 25.60
C ARG A 474 -28.13 17.31 26.82
N ALA A 475 -26.93 17.89 26.90
CA ALA A 475 -26.05 17.74 28.07
C ALA A 475 -26.70 18.29 29.34
N ALA A 476 -27.36 19.45 29.24
CA ALA A 476 -28.10 20.04 30.37
C ALA A 476 -29.28 19.17 30.84
N GLN A 477 -29.89 18.36 29.96
CA GLN A 477 -30.90 17.38 30.36
C GLN A 477 -30.28 16.19 31.08
N ILE A 478 -29.23 15.60 30.51
CA ILE A 478 -28.53 14.43 31.10
C ILE A 478 -27.95 14.80 32.47
N ASN A 479 -27.34 15.98 32.61
CA ASN A 479 -26.73 16.44 33.86
C ASN A 479 -27.73 16.74 34.99
N LYS A 480 -29.04 16.70 34.74
CA LYS A 480 -30.06 16.75 35.82
C LYS A 480 -30.16 15.42 36.58
N GLU A 481 -29.80 14.32 35.92
CA GLU A 481 -29.89 12.96 36.45
C GLU A 481 -28.52 12.43 36.90
N ARG A 482 -27.43 13.06 36.44
CA ARG A 482 -26.05 12.70 36.79
C ARG A 482 -25.50 13.60 37.89
N GLU A 483 -25.09 12.98 39.00
CA GLU A 483 -24.70 13.68 40.23
C GLU A 483 -23.18 13.80 40.40
N ASN A 484 -22.40 12.86 39.83
CA ASN A 484 -20.97 12.79 40.08
C ASN A 484 -20.18 13.70 39.12
N GLN A 485 -18.99 14.12 39.56
CA GLN A 485 -17.96 14.65 38.67
C GLN A 485 -16.95 13.54 38.39
N ILE A 486 -16.40 13.50 37.18
CA ILE A 486 -15.44 12.44 36.81
C ILE A 486 -14.09 12.66 37.48
N GLN A 487 -13.63 13.92 37.57
CA GLN A 487 -12.35 14.32 38.16
C GLN A 487 -12.24 14.07 39.67
N ASP A 488 -13.37 13.86 40.37
CA ASP A 488 -13.39 13.48 41.79
C ASP A 488 -13.03 11.99 41.99
N GLN A 489 -12.88 11.23 40.90
CA GLN A 489 -12.65 9.79 40.91
C GLN A 489 -11.33 9.49 40.18
N THR A 490 -10.68 8.40 40.58
CA THR A 490 -9.55 7.89 39.80
C THR A 490 -10.04 6.99 38.69
N VAL A 491 -9.60 7.26 37.46
CA VAL A 491 -9.93 6.48 36.28
C VAL A 491 -8.66 5.86 35.73
N VAL A 492 -8.71 4.56 35.42
CA VAL A 492 -7.58 3.83 34.82
C VAL A 492 -8.05 3.19 33.52
N PHE A 493 -7.56 3.69 32.40
CA PHE A 493 -7.74 3.07 31.09
C PHE A 493 -6.63 2.06 30.87
N VAL A 494 -6.96 0.78 30.86
CA VAL A 494 -6.03 -0.32 30.61
C VAL A 494 -6.29 -0.84 29.19
N LEU A 495 -5.43 -0.43 28.27
CA LEU A 495 -5.26 -1.11 26.99
C LEU A 495 -4.39 -2.34 27.26
N SER A 496 -5.04 -3.51 27.25
CA SER A 496 -4.38 -4.81 27.37
C SER A 496 -3.97 -5.32 25.99
N GLU A 497 -2.69 -5.15 25.66
CA GLU A 497 -2.12 -5.46 24.35
C GLU A 497 -2.55 -6.83 23.82
N SER A 498 -3.08 -6.87 22.60
CA SER A 498 -3.50 -8.08 21.91
C SER A 498 -4.47 -8.98 22.69
N PHE A 499 -5.20 -8.48 23.70
CA PHE A 499 -6.07 -9.32 24.54
C PHE A 499 -7.40 -9.65 23.82
N SER A 500 -7.67 -10.94 23.63
CA SER A 500 -8.97 -11.43 23.18
C SER A 500 -9.11 -12.90 23.58
N ASP A 501 -10.30 -13.32 24.03
CA ASP A 501 -10.58 -14.72 24.33
C ASP A 501 -10.49 -15.60 23.06
N PRO A 502 -9.50 -16.52 22.96
CA PRO A 502 -9.35 -17.39 21.79
C PRO A 502 -10.57 -18.27 21.53
N THR A 503 -11.32 -18.63 22.58
CA THR A 503 -12.40 -19.61 22.50
C THR A 503 -13.65 -19.08 21.79
N ARG A 504 -13.72 -17.75 21.54
CA ARG A 504 -14.75 -17.16 20.69
C ARG A 504 -14.58 -17.47 19.21
N LEU A 505 -13.35 -17.75 18.77
CA LEU A 505 -13.10 -18.07 17.36
C LEU A 505 -13.57 -19.49 17.05
N ASN A 506 -14.41 -19.61 16.02
CA ASN A 506 -14.94 -20.90 15.60
C ASN A 506 -13.80 -21.85 15.20
N GLY A 507 -13.79 -23.06 15.75
CA GLY A 507 -12.75 -24.06 15.50
C GLY A 507 -11.48 -23.87 16.33
N VAL A 508 -11.41 -22.90 17.24
CA VAL A 508 -10.36 -22.78 18.25
C VAL A 508 -10.80 -23.44 19.55
N SER A 509 -9.90 -24.19 20.17
CA SER A 509 -10.09 -24.81 21.48
C SER A 509 -8.83 -24.72 22.31
N LEU A 510 -8.99 -24.52 23.62
CA LEU A 510 -7.91 -24.55 24.61
C LEU A 510 -8.11 -25.76 25.53
N SER A 511 -7.03 -26.27 26.12
CA SER A 511 -7.09 -27.40 27.07
C SER A 511 -7.83 -27.07 28.37
N GLU A 512 -7.84 -25.80 28.75
CA GLU A 512 -8.53 -25.26 29.92
C GLU A 512 -8.94 -23.79 29.70
N ASN A 513 -9.78 -23.24 30.58
CA ASN A 513 -10.09 -21.80 30.56
C ASN A 513 -8.87 -21.02 31.08
N VAL A 514 -8.25 -20.21 30.23
CA VAL A 514 -7.05 -19.43 30.55
C VAL A 514 -7.35 -18.00 31.03
N ILE A 515 -8.62 -17.58 31.03
CA ILE A 515 -9.05 -16.27 31.54
C ILE A 515 -10.22 -16.36 32.55
N PRO A 516 -10.17 -17.28 33.55
CA PRO A 516 -11.31 -17.50 34.45
C PRO A 516 -11.68 -16.27 35.29
N ASN A 517 -10.70 -15.47 35.75
CA ASN A 517 -10.98 -14.30 36.59
C ASN A 517 -11.65 -13.19 35.78
N ILE A 518 -11.12 -12.87 34.60
CA ILE A 518 -11.72 -11.90 33.68
C ILE A 518 -13.10 -12.37 33.23
N SER A 519 -13.30 -13.67 32.98
CA SER A 519 -14.62 -14.23 32.66
C SER A 519 -15.63 -13.93 33.78
N GLN A 520 -15.25 -14.16 35.04
CA GLN A 520 -16.09 -13.84 36.20
C GLN A 520 -16.38 -12.34 36.31
N ILE A 521 -15.37 -11.48 36.15
CA ILE A 521 -15.53 -10.02 36.18
C ILE A 521 -16.57 -9.56 35.14
N ARG A 522 -16.55 -10.15 33.94
CA ARG A 522 -17.53 -9.83 32.89
C ARG A 522 -18.95 -10.26 33.23
N GLU A 523 -19.11 -11.35 33.97
CA GLU A 523 -20.42 -11.76 34.49
C GLU A 523 -20.97 -10.82 35.56
N GLU A 524 -20.10 -10.20 36.36
CA GLU A 524 -20.50 -9.34 37.48
C GLU A 524 -20.63 -7.85 37.10
N TYR A 525 -19.78 -7.35 36.19
CA TYR A 525 -19.66 -5.94 35.85
C TYR A 525 -20.07 -5.64 34.40
N THR A 526 -20.22 -4.35 34.07
CA THR A 526 -20.47 -3.89 32.69
C THR A 526 -19.36 -4.39 31.78
N SER A 527 -19.72 -5.14 30.75
CA SER A 527 -18.76 -5.77 29.85
C SER A 527 -19.40 -6.13 28.51
N GLY A 528 -18.56 -6.48 27.54
CA GLY A 528 -19.03 -6.90 26.23
C GLY A 528 -17.87 -7.15 25.28
N ILE A 529 -18.11 -6.85 24.01
CA ILE A 529 -17.15 -6.92 22.91
C ILE A 529 -16.83 -5.52 22.42
N MET A 530 -15.54 -5.25 22.22
CA MET A 530 -15.06 -4.07 21.53
C MET A 530 -14.72 -4.44 20.07
N ILE A 531 -15.26 -3.70 19.13
CA ILE A 531 -14.96 -3.81 17.71
C ILE A 531 -13.73 -2.93 17.42
N SER A 532 -12.62 -3.59 17.12
CA SER A 532 -11.35 -2.98 16.71
C SER A 532 -11.36 -2.60 15.23
N ASP A 533 -10.69 -1.51 14.86
CA ASP A 533 -10.53 -1.14 13.44
C ASP A 533 -9.42 -1.96 12.75
N PHE A 534 -8.62 -2.72 13.51
CA PHE A 534 -7.41 -3.37 13.02
C PHE A 534 -7.25 -4.80 13.58
N TYR A 535 -6.38 -5.56 12.91
CA TYR A 535 -6.01 -6.93 13.28
C TYR A 535 -4.48 -7.06 13.37
N GLY A 536 -3.97 -7.60 14.48
CA GLY A 536 -2.53 -7.80 14.69
C GLY A 536 -1.70 -6.51 14.79
N GLY A 537 -2.34 -5.38 15.07
CA GLY A 537 -1.71 -4.08 15.23
C GLY A 537 -2.73 -2.95 15.35
N GLY A 538 -2.25 -1.72 15.44
CA GLY A 538 -3.10 -0.51 15.45
C GLY A 538 -3.32 0.09 16.83
N THR A 539 -2.67 -0.44 17.87
CA THR A 539 -2.73 -0.02 19.28
C THR A 539 -2.93 1.49 19.50
N ALA A 540 -2.08 2.32 18.89
CA ALA A 540 -2.14 3.78 19.04
C ALA A 540 -3.44 4.42 18.51
N ASN A 541 -4.09 3.79 17.53
CA ASN A 541 -5.38 4.25 17.00
C ASN A 541 -6.51 3.95 17.99
N MET A 542 -6.59 2.72 18.54
CA MET A 542 -7.59 2.37 19.56
C MET A 542 -7.38 3.17 20.85
N GLU A 543 -6.12 3.36 21.25
CA GLU A 543 -5.72 4.24 22.36
C GLU A 543 -6.25 5.67 22.14
N THR A 544 -5.98 6.27 20.98
CA THR A 544 -6.46 7.62 20.64
C THR A 544 -7.99 7.70 20.64
N GLN A 545 -8.66 6.72 20.05
CA GLN A 545 -10.12 6.66 20.05
C GLN A 545 -10.68 6.58 21.47
N SER A 546 -10.08 5.75 22.34
CA SER A 546 -10.50 5.61 23.73
C SER A 546 -10.32 6.89 24.54
N LEU A 547 -9.29 7.69 24.26
CA LEU A 547 -9.07 8.96 24.96
C LEU A 547 -9.97 10.07 24.41
N THR A 548 -10.08 10.16 23.09
CA THR A 548 -10.70 11.31 22.42
C THR A 548 -12.18 11.15 22.16
N GLY A 549 -12.67 9.92 21.99
CA GLY A 549 -14.02 9.63 21.51
C GLY A 549 -14.23 9.86 20.01
N LEU A 550 -13.17 10.14 19.25
CA LEU A 550 -13.24 10.37 17.80
C LEU A 550 -12.97 9.09 17.03
N PRO A 551 -13.95 8.54 16.28
CA PRO A 551 -13.79 7.25 15.64
C PRO A 551 -12.84 7.29 14.44
N TYR A 552 -12.12 6.19 14.22
CA TYR A 552 -11.19 6.03 13.10
C TYR A 552 -11.92 5.94 11.76
N ILE A 553 -13.12 5.35 11.74
CA ILE A 553 -13.89 5.11 10.51
C ILE A 553 -14.28 6.38 9.74
N ASN A 554 -14.28 7.54 10.40
CA ASN A 554 -14.50 8.83 9.77
C ASN A 554 -13.28 9.32 8.95
N LEU A 555 -12.12 8.72 9.14
CA LEU A 555 -10.88 9.08 8.46
C LEU A 555 -10.75 8.39 7.10
N SER A 556 -9.90 8.95 6.26
CA SER A 556 -9.52 8.32 5.01
C SER A 556 -8.82 6.99 5.27
N SER A 557 -9.17 5.96 4.50
CA SER A 557 -8.44 4.68 4.41
C SER A 557 -6.95 4.79 4.04
N SER A 558 -6.48 6.00 3.70
CA SER A 558 -5.06 6.30 3.50
C SER A 558 -4.31 6.62 4.80
N VAL A 559 -5.02 6.96 5.88
CA VAL A 559 -4.43 7.15 7.22
C VAL A 559 -4.00 5.79 7.76
N SER A 560 -2.87 5.75 8.46
CA SER A 560 -2.35 4.56 9.15
C SER A 560 -2.28 4.78 10.66
N VAL A 561 -1.76 5.93 11.12
CA VAL A 561 -1.59 6.21 12.55
C VAL A 561 -2.07 7.62 12.90
N MET A 562 -3.14 7.72 13.69
CA MET A 562 -3.76 8.99 14.12
C MET A 562 -2.76 9.93 14.78
N ASN A 563 -1.92 9.42 15.69
CA ASN A 563 -0.91 10.22 16.42
C ASN A 563 0.07 10.97 15.51
N THR A 564 0.35 10.45 14.32
CA THR A 564 1.36 11.03 13.42
C THR A 564 0.76 11.79 12.24
N GLU A 565 -0.49 11.48 11.89
CA GLU A 565 -1.12 11.99 10.66
C GLU A 565 -2.32 12.88 10.91
N VAL A 566 -3.03 12.69 12.03
CA VAL A 566 -4.32 13.33 12.37
C VAL A 566 -4.13 14.32 13.51
N LEU A 567 -3.73 13.85 14.70
CA LEU A 567 -3.61 14.70 15.90
C LEU A 567 -2.74 15.96 15.66
N PRO A 568 -1.58 15.90 14.98
CA PRO A 568 -0.76 17.09 14.74
C PRO A 568 -1.40 18.16 13.83
N LYS A 569 -2.52 17.84 13.19
CA LYS A 569 -3.28 18.78 12.34
C LYS A 569 -4.53 19.33 13.02
N MET A 570 -4.92 18.75 14.16
CA MET A 570 -6.11 19.19 14.87
C MET A 570 -5.89 20.56 15.51
N SER A 571 -6.91 21.41 15.43
CA SER A 571 -6.93 22.71 16.11
C SER A 571 -7.17 22.55 17.62
N PHE A 572 -7.84 21.46 18.01
CA PHE A 572 -8.10 21.07 19.40
C PHE A 572 -8.24 19.55 19.47
N ILE A 573 -7.64 18.91 20.46
CA ILE A 573 -7.74 17.46 20.69
C ILE A 573 -8.59 17.25 21.95
N PRO A 574 -9.87 16.83 21.83
CA PRO A 574 -10.67 16.51 23.00
C PRO A 574 -10.11 15.26 23.68
N SER A 575 -10.11 15.23 25.00
CA SER A 575 -9.78 14.02 25.76
C SER A 575 -10.65 13.88 27.00
N ILE A 576 -10.98 12.64 27.37
CA ILE A 576 -11.69 12.33 28.62
C ILE A 576 -10.86 12.74 29.85
N SER A 577 -9.54 12.86 29.68
CA SER A 577 -8.63 13.35 30.70
C SER A 577 -8.69 14.87 30.91
N ASP A 578 -9.32 15.67 30.04
CA ASP A 578 -9.25 17.15 30.08
C ASP A 578 -9.81 17.77 31.37
N THR A 579 -10.65 17.02 32.09
CA THR A 579 -11.24 17.44 33.36
C THR A 579 -10.29 17.31 34.55
N TYR A 580 -9.17 16.61 34.38
CA TYR A 580 -8.14 16.43 35.40
C TYR A 580 -7.08 17.51 35.27
N GLU A 581 -6.49 17.90 36.39
CA GLU A 581 -5.29 18.74 36.41
C GLU A 581 -4.09 17.97 35.82
N ASP A 582 -3.17 18.66 35.15
CA ASP A 582 -2.06 18.04 34.42
C ASP A 582 -1.18 17.14 35.29
N GLN A 583 -0.88 17.54 36.53
CA GLN A 583 -0.12 16.71 37.50
C GLN A 583 -0.84 15.42 37.94
N ASN A 584 -2.15 15.32 37.71
CA ASN A 584 -2.96 14.15 38.04
C ASN A 584 -3.19 13.23 36.83
N LYS A 585 -2.62 13.56 35.66
CA LYS A 585 -2.69 12.74 34.44
C LYS A 585 -1.38 11.97 34.28
N ILE A 586 -1.46 10.65 34.25
CA ILE A 586 -0.29 9.76 34.23
C ILE A 586 -0.43 8.77 33.07
N ALA A 587 0.57 8.73 32.19
CA ALA A 587 0.67 7.71 31.16
C ALA A 587 1.66 6.62 31.59
N VAL A 588 1.34 5.37 31.28
CA VAL A 588 2.20 4.21 31.58
C VAL A 588 2.32 3.34 30.34
N HIS A 589 3.54 3.20 29.82
CA HIS A 589 3.85 2.25 28.77
C HIS A 589 5.30 1.79 28.92
N LEU A 590 5.50 0.58 29.43
CA LEU A 590 6.81 0.03 29.77
C LEU A 590 7.58 -0.47 28.54
N HIS A 591 7.73 0.41 27.56
CA HIS A 591 8.56 0.29 26.37
C HIS A 591 9.13 1.70 26.04
N ASN A 592 9.58 1.94 24.81
CA ASN A 592 9.96 3.29 24.36
C ASN A 592 8.72 4.19 24.17
N GLY A 593 8.63 5.26 24.94
CA GLY A 593 7.54 6.25 24.87
C GLY A 593 7.52 7.11 23.62
N ALA A 594 8.58 7.12 22.80
CA ALA A 594 8.56 7.77 21.48
C ALA A 594 7.80 6.95 20.42
N ASN A 595 7.52 5.66 20.69
CA ASN A 595 6.74 4.82 19.78
C ASN A 595 5.38 5.47 19.49
N TYR A 596 5.01 5.51 18.21
CA TYR A 596 3.78 6.15 17.73
C TYR A 596 3.63 7.62 18.15
N SER A 597 4.74 8.33 18.42
CA SER A 597 4.74 9.70 18.93
C SER A 597 4.01 9.89 20.26
N ARG A 598 3.89 8.85 21.10
CA ARG A 598 3.17 8.94 22.39
C ARG A 598 3.72 10.04 23.29
N ASN A 599 5.03 10.20 23.39
CA ASN A 599 5.64 11.24 24.21
C ASN A 599 5.28 12.67 23.77
N ILE A 600 4.98 12.88 22.50
CA ILE A 600 4.47 14.16 21.99
C ILE A 600 2.98 14.26 22.29
N VAL A 601 2.20 13.22 21.98
CA VAL A 601 0.74 13.22 22.15
C VAL A 601 0.32 13.39 23.61
N TYR A 602 0.90 12.63 24.53
CA TYR A 602 0.60 12.76 25.96
C TYR A 602 0.96 14.14 26.50
N LYS A 603 2.08 14.70 26.04
CA LYS A 603 2.47 16.07 26.39
C LYS A 603 1.45 17.09 25.87
N ASP A 604 0.98 16.94 24.64
CA ASP A 604 -0.03 17.82 24.03
C ASP A 604 -1.40 17.68 24.74
N LEU A 605 -1.69 16.52 25.34
CA LEU A 605 -2.88 16.25 26.17
C LEU A 605 -2.71 16.68 27.66
N GLY A 606 -1.56 17.26 28.02
CA GLY A 606 -1.29 17.75 29.38
C GLY A 606 -0.93 16.67 30.39
N PHE A 607 -0.45 15.50 29.97
CA PHE A 607 0.08 14.50 30.91
C PHE A 607 1.46 14.94 31.41
N ASP A 608 1.56 15.27 32.70
CA ASP A 608 2.82 15.71 33.32
C ASP A 608 3.78 14.54 33.56
N THR A 609 3.25 13.32 33.72
CA THR A 609 4.04 12.10 33.94
C THR A 609 3.80 11.08 32.84
N PHE A 610 4.90 10.58 32.24
CA PHE A 610 4.85 9.44 31.31
C PHE A 610 5.93 8.40 31.64
N ILE A 611 5.53 7.36 32.36
CA ILE A 611 6.39 6.27 32.81
C ILE A 611 6.68 5.31 31.66
N ALA A 612 7.93 5.29 31.20
CA ALA A 612 8.37 4.46 30.09
C ALA A 612 9.83 3.99 30.26
N LEU A 613 10.24 2.92 29.58
CA LEU A 613 11.64 2.44 29.64
C LEU A 613 12.59 3.46 29.01
N ASP A 614 12.21 3.97 27.84
CA ASP A 614 12.99 4.93 27.04
C ASP A 614 12.08 6.04 26.50
N GLY A 615 12.65 7.13 25.99
CA GLY A 615 11.89 8.19 25.29
C GLY A 615 11.15 9.20 26.16
N THR A 616 11.19 9.03 27.49
CA THR A 616 10.61 9.92 28.52
C THR A 616 11.57 10.08 29.70
N ASP A 617 11.30 11.07 30.57
CA ASP A 617 12.08 11.31 31.79
C ASP A 617 11.67 10.39 32.95
N ASP A 618 10.40 10.00 33.04
CA ASP A 618 9.88 9.14 34.11
C ASP A 618 10.19 7.66 33.86
N LYS A 619 10.69 6.97 34.89
CA LYS A 619 11.15 5.58 34.80
C LYS A 619 10.41 4.66 35.77
N PRO A 620 10.11 3.42 35.36
CA PRO A 620 9.53 2.43 36.26
C PRO A 620 10.51 2.06 37.38
N THR A 621 9.98 1.83 38.57
CA THR A 621 10.74 1.49 39.77
C THR A 621 10.87 -0.02 39.97
N GLN A 622 9.97 -0.81 39.39
CA GLN A 622 10.04 -2.27 39.35
C GLN A 622 9.78 -2.78 37.93
N LEU A 623 10.53 -3.81 37.53
CA LEU A 623 10.48 -4.40 36.20
C LEU A 623 10.72 -5.90 36.26
N GLU A 624 9.73 -6.65 35.82
CA GLU A 624 9.80 -8.06 35.46
C GLU A 624 9.48 -8.18 33.97
N PHE A 625 10.34 -8.89 33.23
CA PHE A 625 10.21 -9.07 31.78
C PHE A 625 9.78 -10.49 31.44
N ASN A 626 8.96 -10.59 30.39
CA ASN A 626 8.60 -11.83 29.72
C ASN A 626 9.29 -11.86 28.33
N SER A 627 8.98 -12.85 27.49
CA SER A 627 9.59 -12.98 26.16
C SER A 627 9.44 -11.75 25.27
N SER A 628 8.32 -11.02 25.42
CA SER A 628 7.88 -9.98 24.50
C SER A 628 8.14 -8.55 25.00
N GLY A 629 8.36 -8.36 26.31
CA GLY A 629 8.43 -7.05 26.93
C GLY A 629 8.21 -7.09 28.43
N ALA A 630 7.96 -5.93 29.02
CA ALA A 630 7.59 -5.83 30.44
C ALA A 630 6.27 -6.57 30.70
N SER A 631 6.21 -7.26 31.84
CA SER A 631 5.00 -7.97 32.30
C SER A 631 3.86 -7.01 32.63
N ASP A 632 2.63 -7.52 32.55
CA ASP A 632 1.44 -6.75 32.94
C ASP A 632 1.48 -6.42 34.43
N LYS A 633 2.01 -7.34 35.27
CA LYS A 633 2.27 -7.10 36.69
C LYS A 633 3.14 -5.87 36.94
N SER A 634 4.22 -5.69 36.17
CA SER A 634 5.08 -4.50 36.29
C SER A 634 4.34 -3.23 35.87
N THR A 635 3.49 -3.35 34.84
CA THR A 635 2.66 -2.24 34.35
C THR A 635 1.63 -1.82 35.40
N TYR A 636 0.93 -2.78 36.02
CA TYR A 636 0.00 -2.53 37.12
C TYR A 636 0.68 -1.97 38.36
N TYR A 637 1.87 -2.46 38.71
CA TYR A 637 2.65 -1.89 39.80
C TYR A 637 3.02 -0.42 39.54
N ALA A 638 3.37 -0.04 38.31
CA ALA A 638 3.65 1.35 37.96
C ALA A 638 2.41 2.25 38.14
N VAL A 639 1.20 1.70 37.98
CA VAL A 639 -0.05 2.41 38.31
C VAL A 639 -0.17 2.56 39.83
N THR A 640 -0.14 1.44 40.58
CA THR A 640 -0.41 1.47 42.03
C THR A 640 0.65 2.23 42.82
N SER A 641 1.92 2.20 42.39
CA SER A 641 3.00 2.98 43.01
C SER A 641 2.89 4.50 42.80
N ASN A 642 2.05 4.94 41.86
CA ASN A 642 1.82 6.36 41.56
C ASN A 642 0.38 6.81 41.89
N LEU A 643 -0.41 5.95 42.55
CA LEU A 643 -1.71 6.33 43.07
C LEU A 643 -1.56 7.29 44.25
N SER A 644 -2.23 8.42 44.15
CA SER A 644 -2.46 9.34 45.25
C SER A 644 -3.48 8.78 46.24
N SER A 645 -3.38 9.12 47.52
CA SER A 645 -4.34 8.70 48.53
C SER A 645 -5.66 9.48 48.49
N ASP A 646 -5.65 10.73 48.00
CA ASP A 646 -6.75 11.69 48.19
C ASP A 646 -7.17 12.44 46.91
N THR A 647 -6.37 12.42 45.85
CA THR A 647 -6.72 13.08 44.58
C THR A 647 -7.26 12.10 43.53
N GLY A 648 -8.25 12.57 42.76
CA GLY A 648 -8.67 11.91 41.52
C GLY A 648 -7.57 12.04 40.47
N GLN A 649 -7.23 10.92 39.84
CA GLN A 649 -6.19 10.84 38.82
C GLN A 649 -6.72 10.15 37.56
N PHE A 650 -6.13 10.46 36.43
CA PHE A 650 -6.41 9.75 35.18
C PHE A 650 -5.17 9.01 34.72
N PHE A 651 -5.28 7.69 34.56
CA PHE A 651 -4.22 6.84 34.05
C PHE A 651 -4.56 6.35 32.64
N SER A 652 -3.62 6.55 31.71
CA SER A 652 -3.63 5.90 30.39
C SER A 652 -2.54 4.84 30.37
N VAL A 653 -2.92 3.57 30.38
CA VAL A 653 -2.04 2.42 30.62
C VAL A 653 -2.05 1.51 29.40
N ILE A 654 -0.86 1.24 28.85
CA ILE A 654 -0.66 0.41 27.66
C ILE A 654 0.32 -0.70 28.01
N THR A 655 -0.18 -1.92 28.10
CA THR A 655 0.64 -3.09 28.41
C THR A 655 1.48 -3.54 27.20
N MET A 656 2.39 -4.50 27.41
CA MET A 656 3.30 -5.00 26.37
C MET A 656 3.49 -6.53 26.40
N GLN A 657 3.05 -7.20 27.47
CA GLN A 657 3.34 -8.61 27.74
C GLN A 657 2.91 -9.54 26.61
N ASN A 658 1.73 -9.28 26.06
CA ASN A 658 1.08 -10.12 25.05
C ASN A 658 1.37 -9.65 23.62
N HIS A 659 2.38 -8.80 23.41
CA HIS A 659 2.84 -8.41 22.09
C HIS A 659 3.63 -9.55 21.42
N ILE A 660 3.68 -9.56 20.08
CA ILE A 660 4.51 -10.48 19.29
C ILE A 660 6.03 -10.23 19.53
N PRO A 661 6.91 -11.26 19.56
CA PRO A 661 6.65 -12.70 19.45
C PRO A 661 6.19 -13.35 20.76
N TRP A 662 5.13 -14.16 20.69
CA TRP A 662 4.67 -14.95 21.83
C TRP A 662 5.58 -16.16 22.05
N ASN A 663 6.23 -16.23 23.21
CA ASN A 663 7.09 -17.35 23.54
C ASN A 663 7.02 -17.65 25.05
N LYS A 664 6.25 -18.68 25.41
CA LYS A 664 6.11 -19.12 26.80
C LYS A 664 5.88 -20.62 26.84
N ASP A 665 6.79 -21.34 27.49
CA ASP A 665 6.77 -22.80 27.55
C ASP A 665 5.86 -23.33 28.67
N GLU A 666 5.77 -22.61 29.79
CA GLU A 666 5.06 -23.05 30.99
C GLU A 666 3.85 -22.17 31.34
N PRO A 667 2.76 -22.75 31.89
CA PRO A 667 2.59 -24.17 32.17
C PRO A 667 2.32 -24.98 30.90
N ALA A 668 3.05 -26.09 30.71
CA ALA A 668 2.93 -26.93 29.52
C ALA A 668 1.54 -27.59 29.37
N SER A 669 0.72 -27.62 30.43
CA SER A 669 -0.66 -28.12 30.40
C SER A 669 -1.61 -27.24 29.58
N ILE A 670 -1.31 -25.95 29.46
CA ILE A 670 -2.07 -25.03 28.61
C ILE A 670 -1.61 -25.24 27.17
N THR A 671 -2.53 -25.72 26.33
CA THR A 671 -2.34 -25.94 24.90
C THR A 671 -3.52 -25.40 24.14
N GLY A 672 -3.27 -24.82 22.97
CA GLY A 672 -4.30 -24.37 22.04
C GLY A 672 -4.26 -25.15 20.73
N TYR A 673 -5.44 -25.38 20.17
CA TYR A 673 -5.61 -26.03 18.89
C TYR A 673 -6.65 -25.29 18.05
N GLY A 674 -6.27 -24.91 16.83
CA GLY A 674 -7.15 -24.35 15.82
C GLY A 674 -7.36 -25.29 14.65
N GLN A 675 -8.61 -25.48 14.24
CA GLN A 675 -8.95 -26.31 13.09
C GLN A 675 -8.32 -25.76 11.80
N GLY A 676 -7.43 -26.54 11.19
CA GLY A 676 -6.76 -26.15 9.94
C GLY A 676 -5.51 -25.28 10.13
N MET A 677 -5.12 -24.99 11.38
CA MET A 677 -3.82 -24.41 11.71
C MET A 677 -2.73 -25.48 11.67
N THR A 678 -1.52 -25.08 11.29
CA THR A 678 -0.30 -25.88 11.31
C THR A 678 0.21 -26.09 12.74
N ASP A 679 1.15 -27.02 12.93
CA ASP A 679 1.75 -27.29 14.24
C ASP A 679 2.42 -26.03 14.81
N ASP A 680 3.20 -25.30 13.99
CA ASP A 680 3.85 -24.04 14.40
C ASP A 680 2.83 -22.95 14.82
N GLU A 681 1.70 -22.86 14.11
CA GLU A 681 0.61 -21.93 14.44
C GLU A 681 -0.10 -22.33 15.75
N ASN A 682 -0.30 -23.63 16.00
CA ASN A 682 -0.86 -24.15 17.26
C ASN A 682 0.10 -23.98 18.45
N ASP A 683 1.41 -24.12 18.24
CA ASP A 683 2.44 -23.84 19.25
C ASP A 683 2.46 -22.36 19.62
N THR A 684 2.30 -21.48 18.63
CA THR A 684 2.17 -20.03 18.83
C THR A 684 0.89 -19.70 19.61
N LEU A 685 -0.25 -20.31 19.26
CA LEU A 685 -1.50 -20.17 20.00
C LEU A 685 -1.38 -20.66 21.45
N SER A 686 -0.69 -21.78 21.69
CA SER A 686 -0.44 -22.32 23.03
C SER A 686 0.39 -21.35 23.87
N SER A 687 1.43 -20.77 23.28
CA SER A 687 2.26 -19.75 23.95
C SER A 687 1.45 -18.49 24.30
N TYR A 688 0.60 -18.04 23.38
CA TYR A 688 -0.31 -16.91 23.63
C TYR A 688 -1.31 -17.21 24.75
N ALA A 689 -1.93 -18.40 24.75
CA ALA A 689 -2.87 -18.81 25.80
C ALA A 689 -2.22 -18.85 27.19
N ARG A 690 -0.95 -19.27 27.30
CA ARG A 690 -0.19 -19.23 28.56
C ARG A 690 0.06 -17.79 29.02
N LEU A 691 0.35 -16.87 28.10
CA LEU A 691 0.52 -15.45 28.43
C LEU A 691 -0.81 -14.82 28.88
N LEU A 692 -1.94 -15.20 28.28
CA LEU A 692 -3.27 -14.79 28.75
C LEU A 692 -3.54 -15.25 30.18
N SER A 693 -3.09 -16.44 30.58
CA SER A 693 -3.26 -16.92 31.96
C SER A 693 -2.49 -16.09 33.00
N ASP A 694 -1.33 -15.56 32.62
CA ASP A 694 -0.60 -14.58 33.44
C ASP A 694 -1.38 -13.26 33.54
N THR A 695 -1.83 -12.72 32.39
CA THR A 695 -2.62 -11.48 32.33
C THR A 695 -3.89 -11.57 33.19
N ASP A 696 -4.60 -12.69 33.13
CA ASP A 696 -5.80 -12.95 33.92
C ASP A 696 -5.52 -12.87 35.43
N SER A 697 -4.47 -13.58 35.87
CA SER A 697 -4.06 -13.60 37.28
C SER A 697 -3.59 -12.21 37.75
N PHE A 698 -2.76 -11.53 36.96
CA PHE A 698 -2.26 -10.20 37.30
C PHE A 698 -3.36 -9.13 37.28
N THR A 699 -4.35 -9.25 36.41
CA THR A 699 -5.52 -8.36 36.39
C THR A 699 -6.33 -8.54 37.67
N GLN A 700 -6.57 -9.78 38.10
CA GLN A 700 -7.28 -10.06 39.36
C GLN A 700 -6.52 -9.48 40.57
N ASP A 701 -5.21 -9.68 40.65
CA ASP A 701 -4.38 -9.12 41.72
C ASP A 701 -4.42 -7.58 41.74
N PHE A 702 -4.36 -6.96 40.56
CA PHE A 702 -4.46 -5.51 40.42
C PHE A 702 -5.81 -4.98 40.93
N LEU A 703 -6.93 -5.57 40.50
CA LEU A 703 -8.25 -5.14 40.97
C LEU A 703 -8.45 -5.41 42.47
N ASN A 704 -7.91 -6.52 42.99
CA ASN A 704 -7.89 -6.80 44.42
C ASN A 704 -7.13 -5.72 45.19
N GLU A 705 -5.97 -5.27 44.70
CA GLU A 705 -5.21 -4.18 45.31
C GLU A 705 -6.01 -2.88 45.31
N LEU A 706 -6.59 -2.49 44.16
CA LEU A 706 -7.43 -1.29 44.02
C LEU A 706 -8.66 -1.30 44.93
N SER A 707 -9.22 -2.48 45.22
CA SER A 707 -10.38 -2.63 46.11
C SER A 707 -10.11 -2.19 47.55
N ASN A 708 -8.84 -2.14 47.97
CA ASN A 708 -8.45 -1.74 49.33
C ASN A 708 -8.31 -0.21 49.51
N TYR A 709 -8.45 0.58 48.44
CA TYR A 709 -8.33 2.04 48.52
C TYR A 709 -9.65 2.69 48.92
N GLU A 710 -9.61 3.58 49.92
CA GLU A 710 -10.77 4.36 50.40
C GLU A 710 -11.11 5.57 49.50
N LYS A 711 -10.99 5.41 48.18
CA LYS A 711 -11.40 6.40 47.16
C LYS A 711 -12.09 5.71 46.00
N LYS A 712 -12.93 6.43 45.25
CA LYS A 712 -13.60 5.87 44.05
C LYS A 712 -12.59 5.65 42.93
N ILE A 713 -12.45 4.41 42.49
CA ILE A 713 -11.59 3.99 41.37
C ILE A 713 -12.42 3.21 40.37
N THR A 714 -12.31 3.58 39.09
CA THR A 714 -12.93 2.87 37.98
C THR A 714 -11.88 2.50 36.93
N VAL A 715 -11.87 1.23 36.53
CA VAL A 715 -10.97 0.66 35.53
C VAL A 715 -11.77 0.37 34.27
N VAL A 716 -11.34 0.94 33.14
CA VAL A 716 -11.82 0.57 31.80
C VAL A 716 -10.75 -0.33 31.19
N PHE A 717 -11.01 -1.63 31.16
CA PHE A 717 -10.10 -2.62 30.58
C PHE A 717 -10.60 -3.02 29.20
N TYR A 718 -9.71 -3.04 28.21
CA TYR A 718 -10.04 -3.51 26.87
C TYR A 718 -8.84 -4.09 26.14
N GLY A 719 -9.09 -5.09 25.30
CA GLY A 719 -8.12 -5.52 24.29
C GLY A 719 -8.15 -4.59 23.09
N ASP A 720 -7.00 -4.18 22.56
CA ASP A 720 -6.95 -3.27 21.42
C ASP A 720 -7.25 -3.96 20.08
N HIS A 721 -6.68 -5.15 19.83
CA HIS A 721 -6.95 -5.97 18.65
C HIS A 721 -6.71 -7.46 18.94
N LEU A 722 -7.17 -8.35 18.06
CA LEU A 722 -6.75 -9.76 18.12
C LEU A 722 -5.23 -9.89 17.85
N PRO A 723 -4.55 -10.90 18.42
CA PRO A 723 -3.17 -11.20 18.07
C PRO A 723 -3.08 -11.63 16.59
N GLY A 724 -2.04 -11.18 15.89
CA GLY A 724 -1.78 -11.49 14.48
C GLY A 724 -1.35 -12.93 14.18
N LEU A 725 -1.75 -13.91 15.01
CA LEU A 725 -1.35 -15.32 14.90
C LEU A 725 -2.34 -16.19 14.13
N TYR A 726 -3.60 -15.76 13.98
CA TYR A 726 -4.62 -16.56 13.31
C TYR A 726 -4.54 -16.41 11.79
N PRO A 727 -4.56 -17.51 11.02
CA PRO A 727 -4.61 -17.44 9.57
C PRO A 727 -5.98 -16.95 9.10
N ALA A 728 -6.01 -16.28 7.93
CA ALA A 728 -7.25 -15.72 7.37
C ALA A 728 -8.38 -16.74 7.18
N SER A 729 -8.05 -18.03 7.05
CA SER A 729 -9.03 -19.12 6.98
C SER A 729 -9.92 -19.24 8.22
N MET A 730 -9.42 -18.82 9.40
CA MET A 730 -10.19 -18.86 10.65
C MET A 730 -11.41 -17.94 10.64
N PHE A 731 -11.34 -16.85 9.88
CA PHE A 731 -12.38 -15.83 9.84
C PHE A 731 -13.37 -16.03 8.68
N THR A 732 -13.22 -17.09 7.87
CA THR A 732 -14.02 -17.25 6.64
C THR A 732 -15.51 -17.43 6.93
N SER A 733 -15.88 -18.12 8.03
CA SER A 733 -17.28 -18.31 8.41
C SER A 733 -17.89 -17.11 9.12
N ASN A 734 -17.07 -16.30 9.79
CA ASN A 734 -17.48 -15.08 10.49
C ASN A 734 -16.37 -14.01 10.36
N PRO A 735 -16.38 -13.19 9.29
CA PRO A 735 -15.35 -12.18 9.08
C PRO A 735 -15.27 -11.11 10.17
N GLU A 736 -16.39 -10.82 10.85
CA GLU A 736 -16.45 -9.81 11.91
C GLU A 736 -15.63 -10.20 13.14
N SER A 737 -15.57 -11.51 13.46
CA SER A 737 -14.77 -12.05 14.57
C SER A 737 -13.28 -11.74 14.50
N GLN A 738 -12.76 -11.35 13.33
CA GLN A 738 -11.39 -10.88 13.16
C GLN A 738 -11.09 -9.60 13.98
N PHE A 739 -12.13 -8.85 14.33
CA PHE A 739 -12.04 -7.52 14.92
C PHE A 739 -12.65 -7.44 16.34
N GLU A 740 -13.06 -8.57 16.92
CA GLU A 740 -13.78 -8.62 18.20
C GLU A 740 -12.87 -8.88 19.40
N THR A 741 -12.58 -7.86 20.20
CA THR A 741 -11.86 -7.99 21.48
C THR A 741 -12.78 -7.86 22.67
N ASP A 742 -12.27 -8.12 23.86
CA ASP A 742 -13.02 -8.05 25.11
C ASP A 742 -12.87 -6.68 25.77
N TYR A 743 -13.92 -6.25 26.48
CA TYR A 743 -13.81 -5.14 27.41
C TYR A 743 -14.64 -5.39 28.68
N PHE A 744 -14.26 -4.72 29.77
CA PHE A 744 -15.08 -4.56 30.97
C PHE A 744 -14.82 -3.21 31.63
N ILE A 745 -15.79 -2.74 32.42
CA ILE A 745 -15.66 -1.58 33.29
C ILE A 745 -15.92 -2.01 34.72
N TRP A 746 -14.88 -1.96 35.53
CA TRP A 746 -14.90 -2.35 36.93
C TRP A 746 -14.79 -1.11 37.83
N SER A 747 -15.51 -1.09 38.95
CA SER A 747 -15.40 -0.05 39.96
C SER A 747 -15.20 -0.68 41.34
N ASN A 748 -14.37 -0.06 42.19
CA ASN A 748 -14.20 -0.50 43.59
C ASN A 748 -15.35 -0.09 44.52
N TYR A 749 -16.42 0.47 43.95
CA TYR A 749 -17.64 0.89 44.61
C TYR A 749 -18.84 0.41 43.79
N GLU A 750 -20.02 0.42 44.39
CA GLU A 750 -21.23 -0.07 43.74
C GLU A 750 -21.60 0.79 42.53
N THR A 751 -21.78 0.12 41.39
CA THR A 751 -22.28 0.71 40.14
C THR A 751 -23.27 -0.26 39.49
N SER A 752 -24.19 0.26 38.69
CA SER A 752 -25.11 -0.58 37.94
C SER A 752 -24.37 -1.31 36.82
N LYS A 753 -24.65 -2.60 36.62
CA LYS A 753 -24.25 -3.31 35.40
C LYS A 753 -25.09 -2.81 34.21
N LEU A 754 -24.45 -2.19 33.24
CA LEU A 754 -25.05 -1.73 31.99
C LEU A 754 -24.94 -2.84 30.93
N ASP A 755 -25.94 -2.94 30.06
CA ASP A 755 -26.00 -3.95 28.99
C ASP A 755 -25.60 -3.34 27.65
N PHE A 756 -24.30 -3.31 27.37
CA PHE A 756 -23.72 -2.82 26.11
C PHE A 756 -22.90 -3.95 25.47
N THR A 757 -23.53 -4.69 24.57
CA THR A 757 -22.95 -5.93 24.03
C THR A 757 -21.79 -5.67 23.08
N ASN A 758 -21.93 -4.70 22.16
CA ASN A 758 -20.94 -4.35 21.15
C ASN A 758 -20.68 -2.84 21.14
N ILE A 759 -19.43 -2.44 21.32
CA ILE A 759 -18.99 -1.04 21.27
C ILE A 759 -17.75 -0.90 20.40
N SER A 760 -17.40 0.32 20.02
CA SER A 760 -16.10 0.65 19.41
C SER A 760 -15.20 1.31 20.46
N SER A 761 -13.89 1.35 20.21
CA SER A 761 -12.95 2.01 21.12
C SER A 761 -13.28 3.49 21.38
N SER A 762 -13.89 4.19 20.40
CA SER A 762 -14.37 5.58 20.54
C SER A 762 -15.52 5.75 21.52
N ASP A 763 -16.19 4.67 21.92
CA ASP A 763 -17.38 4.73 22.76
C ASP A 763 -17.03 4.76 24.27
N PHE A 764 -15.78 4.44 24.63
CA PHE A 764 -15.34 4.34 26.03
C PHE A 764 -15.53 5.62 26.86
N PRO A 765 -15.23 6.84 26.36
CA PRO A 765 -15.50 8.05 27.12
C PRO A 765 -16.96 8.20 27.53
N ALA A 766 -17.89 7.97 26.59
CA ALA A 766 -19.32 8.08 26.86
C ALA A 766 -19.80 6.96 27.81
N LEU A 767 -19.33 5.74 27.59
CA LEU A 767 -19.69 4.58 28.41
C LEU A 767 -19.16 4.72 29.85
N LEU A 768 -17.92 5.20 30.03
CA LEU A 768 -17.36 5.52 31.34
C LEU A 768 -18.24 6.52 32.08
N LEU A 769 -18.53 7.68 31.45
CA LEU A 769 -19.31 8.74 32.09
C LEU A 769 -20.72 8.26 32.45
N LYS A 770 -21.30 7.36 31.65
CA LYS A 770 -22.58 6.71 31.95
C LYS A 770 -22.45 5.73 33.13
N GLN A 771 -21.44 4.85 33.13
CA GLN A 771 -21.17 3.90 34.21
C GLN A 771 -20.98 4.58 35.57
N THR A 772 -20.23 5.68 35.60
CA THR A 772 -19.91 6.40 36.82
C THR A 772 -20.97 7.42 37.24
N ASN A 773 -22.09 7.50 36.51
CA ASN A 773 -23.12 8.53 36.67
C ASN A 773 -22.53 9.96 36.73
N SER A 774 -21.52 10.22 35.90
CA SER A 774 -20.78 11.49 35.88
C SER A 774 -21.37 12.47 34.88
N LYS A 775 -21.41 13.75 35.26
CA LYS A 775 -21.81 14.85 34.38
C LYS A 775 -20.98 14.88 33.11
N ILE A 776 -21.57 15.45 32.06
CA ILE A 776 -21.02 15.45 30.70
C ILE A 776 -21.04 16.84 30.06
N SER A 777 -20.16 17.05 29.10
CA SER A 777 -20.17 18.22 28.21
C SER A 777 -21.12 17.99 27.03
N ALA A 778 -21.30 19.01 26.18
CA ALA A 778 -22.04 18.86 24.94
C ALA A 778 -21.38 17.85 23.99
N TYR A 779 -20.05 17.81 23.94
CA TYR A 779 -19.34 16.79 23.17
C TYR A 779 -19.66 15.36 23.64
N TYR A 780 -19.60 15.12 24.95
CA TYR A 780 -19.91 13.80 25.50
C TYR A 780 -21.40 13.44 25.45
N SER A 781 -22.31 14.42 25.32
CA SER A 781 -23.73 14.14 25.08
C SER A 781 -23.99 13.63 23.66
N LEU A 782 -23.29 14.18 22.65
CA LEU A 782 -23.27 13.63 21.30
C LEU A 782 -22.75 12.19 21.27
N LEU A 783 -21.63 11.92 21.94
CA LEU A 783 -21.08 10.56 22.03
C LEU A 783 -22.00 9.60 22.80
N THR A 784 -22.70 10.08 23.84
CA THR A 784 -23.67 9.29 24.60
C THR A 784 -24.86 8.89 23.74
N ASP A 785 -25.41 9.82 22.95
CA ASP A 785 -26.53 9.52 22.05
C ASP A 785 -26.10 8.49 20.99
N LEU A 786 -24.88 8.58 20.43
CA LEU A 786 -24.34 7.56 19.51
C LEU A 786 -24.22 6.17 20.15
N LEU A 787 -23.65 6.12 21.35
CA LEU A 787 -23.50 4.87 22.10
C LEU A 787 -24.86 4.19 22.33
N GLU A 788 -25.88 4.95 22.72
CA GLU A 788 -27.24 4.43 22.98
C GLU A 788 -27.95 4.01 21.69
N LEU A 789 -27.86 4.80 20.63
CA LEU A 789 -28.47 4.49 19.33
C LEU A 789 -27.86 3.24 18.70
N LYS A 790 -26.56 3.01 18.88
CA LYS A 790 -25.87 1.80 18.39
C LYS A 790 -26.43 0.50 18.98
N GLN A 791 -27.01 0.56 20.18
CA GLN A 791 -27.65 -0.59 20.82
C GLN A 791 -29.13 -0.77 20.42
N THR A 792 -29.67 0.13 19.58
CA THR A 792 -31.08 0.16 19.20
C THR A 792 -31.23 0.03 17.68
N PRO A 793 -31.17 -1.20 17.12
CA PRO A 793 -31.23 -1.42 15.67
C PRO A 793 -32.46 -0.80 14.98
N GLU A 794 -33.56 -0.60 15.72
CA GLU A 794 -34.78 0.04 15.19
C GLU A 794 -34.61 1.54 14.86
N LEU A 795 -33.55 2.19 15.38
CA LEU A 795 -33.24 3.61 15.22
C LEU A 795 -31.99 3.85 14.34
N GLU A 796 -31.80 3.01 13.31
CA GLU A 796 -30.67 3.09 12.39
C GLU A 796 -30.55 4.45 11.69
N ASN A 797 -31.68 5.07 11.30
CA ASN A 797 -31.66 6.38 10.65
C ASN A 797 -31.16 7.49 11.60
N GLU A 798 -31.58 7.46 12.86
CA GLU A 798 -31.13 8.39 13.89
C GLU A 798 -29.65 8.18 14.21
N PHE A 799 -29.18 6.93 14.21
CA PHE A 799 -27.76 6.60 14.34
C PHE A 799 -26.94 7.19 13.19
N GLU A 800 -27.36 6.98 11.93
CA GLU A 800 -26.68 7.55 10.75
C GLU A 800 -26.61 9.07 10.79
N LEU A 801 -27.72 9.73 11.11
CA LEU A 801 -27.78 11.21 11.23
C LEU A 801 -26.83 11.73 12.32
N THR A 802 -26.83 11.08 13.49
CA THR A 802 -25.97 11.46 14.61
C THR A 802 -24.49 11.20 14.29
N SER A 803 -24.20 10.13 13.54
CA SER A 803 -22.85 9.79 13.09
C SER A 803 -22.31 10.85 12.12
N GLU A 804 -23.15 11.33 11.19
CA GLU A 804 -22.77 12.44 10.30
C GLU A 804 -22.58 13.77 11.05
N GLU A 805 -23.35 14.03 12.13
CA GLU A 805 -23.10 15.19 13.00
C GLU A 805 -21.73 15.09 13.72
N LEU A 806 -21.37 13.91 14.26
CA LEU A 806 -20.03 13.70 14.83
C LEU A 806 -18.93 13.86 13.78
N LYS A 807 -19.14 13.36 12.57
CA LYS A 807 -18.20 13.50 11.45
C LYS A 807 -17.99 14.96 11.06
N LEU A 808 -19.04 15.79 11.09
CA LEU A 808 -18.95 17.24 10.89
C LEU A 808 -18.10 17.90 11.99
N VAL A 809 -18.32 17.56 13.25
CA VAL A 809 -17.54 18.07 14.39
C VAL A 809 -16.07 17.63 14.29
N GLN A 810 -15.83 16.34 14.03
CA GLN A 810 -14.48 15.79 13.85
C GLN A 810 -13.76 16.46 12.68
N TYR A 811 -14.42 16.67 11.54
CA TYR A 811 -13.84 17.41 10.43
C TYR A 811 -13.50 18.86 10.84
N ASP A 812 -14.42 19.55 11.52
CA ASP A 812 -14.26 20.94 11.93
C ASP A 812 -13.01 21.19 12.79
N ILE A 813 -12.72 20.28 13.73
CA ILE A 813 -11.55 20.35 14.62
C ILE A 813 -10.26 19.75 14.03
N THR A 814 -10.34 18.99 12.92
CA THR A 814 -9.16 18.38 12.27
C THR A 814 -8.63 19.15 11.07
N LEU A 815 -9.48 19.48 10.10
CA LEU A 815 -9.11 20.09 8.81
C LEU A 815 -10.01 21.29 8.44
N GLY A 816 -11.13 21.43 9.14
CA GLY A 816 -12.05 22.53 8.98
C GLY A 816 -11.53 23.84 9.55
N LYS A 817 -12.47 24.72 9.90
CA LYS A 817 -12.21 26.09 10.34
C LYS A 817 -12.30 26.25 11.86
N GLY A 818 -12.61 25.19 12.60
CA GLY A 818 -12.74 25.21 14.05
C GLY A 818 -13.90 26.09 14.53
N TYR A 819 -15.03 26.07 13.81
CA TYR A 819 -16.22 26.83 14.17
C TYR A 819 -16.78 26.44 15.55
N ILE A 820 -16.67 25.16 15.92
CA ILE A 820 -17.11 24.64 17.23
C ILE A 820 -16.30 25.22 18.41
N LEU A 821 -15.14 25.83 18.13
CA LEU A 821 -14.25 26.40 19.15
C LEU A 821 -14.53 27.89 19.42
N GLU A 822 -15.45 28.53 18.69
CA GLU A 822 -15.72 29.98 18.83
C GLU A 822 -16.28 30.38 20.21
N THR A 823 -17.02 29.48 20.84
CA THR A 823 -17.69 29.68 22.14
C THR A 823 -16.92 29.08 23.32
N GLY A 824 -16.12 28.03 23.07
CA GLY A 824 -15.24 27.38 24.04
C GLY A 824 -15.91 26.44 25.06
N ASP A 825 -17.23 26.29 25.03
CA ASP A 825 -18.00 25.55 26.04
C ASP A 825 -18.54 24.19 25.56
N PHE A 826 -18.41 23.86 24.27
CA PHE A 826 -18.86 22.57 23.73
C PHE A 826 -18.15 21.36 24.39
N PHE A 827 -16.87 21.49 24.71
CA PHE A 827 -16.06 20.43 25.30
C PHE A 827 -16.02 20.44 26.84
N THR A 828 -16.50 21.52 27.47
CA THR A 828 -16.41 21.73 28.92
C THR A 828 -17.63 21.17 29.64
N ILE A 829 -17.44 20.48 30.77
CA ILE A 829 -18.54 20.05 31.66
C ILE A 829 -19.01 21.27 32.46
N GLN A 830 -20.31 21.58 32.38
CA GLN A 830 -20.93 22.71 33.09
C GLN A 830 -21.43 22.36 34.49
#